data_AF-A0A947DYT2-F1
#
_entry.id   AF-A0A947DYT2-F1
#
_cell.length_a   1.000
_cell.length_b   1.000
_cell.length_c   1.000
_cell.angle_alpha   90.00
_cell.angle_beta   90.00
_cell.angle_gamma   90.00
#
_symmetry.space_group_name_H-M   'P 1'
#
loop_
_entity.id
_entity.type
_entity.pdbx_description
1 polymer ?
#
loop_
_entity_poly.entity_id
_entity_poly.type
_entity_poly.pdbx_seq_one_letter_code
_entity_poly.pdbx_strand_id
1 'polypeptide(L)'
;MKKVLTRVCALACVSAAASVLLVGCGSGSSDSGGTVTVAGDVSLAYAKRSTALSMNPTDGTNFAAGGDLMVREKSSPSAPEHNVTAAITQGRGDASDPEVSYDGKKIVFSLRCPTSNTSTIGGVAACTGRWNIWEYDMTTGGLTGGTLRRLTSSTQDDDVDPAYLPAGAGFVFASNRQAKARLNQALGQNYKALDEYEREAVLNLHTMDATGANIQQISFNQSHDRNPVVRPNGDIMFSRWEHVGDRNRFAVFRAKPDGTDMFVLYGAQSPGNSFLHPRDMDPSGPYRGYLASSLMPLSRTQEGGAMMFINAADYSENNTPANTTVPTQGGQRSVTAQALNDGGGLSEYGRITTPYPLWDGTNRVLVSYRPCEVTRDGVVVSCATLTDAEKARLGDRNRMAAAVASDSLRDNAPAAYAVYMFNPANQTWLIVAAPPQGFMYTDPIPLQARAEPNATQPTAVDAALAAQNMALIEVRSVYDTDGLGRMGEGMLTAVDRPAGCTTGIALTAAPNEPTETRSMVADLARMKNPADPAYGCSPVRFVRVTRAVAPPSGMTGLRGSIGETDFEQQQILGYAPVEPDGSFKLHVPADTPIALSIIDNKGRGIQTHTNWIQVRPGERRTCDGCHSPRRGASLNSGVVVNTMPAALVASLAGDHQSGETMASTRTRQNAALLNLSADMSFTDVWADTTQTGVTARPAISIRYTGNANPADDLVTAVPATTGVRRGIINYPEHIQPLWTRSRGTAGANTCTGCHADSAALDLRATTAGTGRVTSYEELLLGDPVLDGTTGLPQIRLENGVPMIVRGAPLVEASSGFANSAGIARKSRLTEILFGETLLAGAGARTEHPNPALDHSSMLNLAEKRLLVEWMDLGGQYYNDPFDPAGGVRSVNGLSETVFETTIHPILRSTCAASCHMAVGSDEATPTGTAFRDNRFVLTGSAEGDFNVTLSMISDTCNASSNYLLSRPSTAPHPLGGTAAVLPVGSAAYTTIANWIATGCR
;
A
#
# COMPACT_ATOMS: atom_id res chain seq x y z
N MET A 1 54.99 4.33 33.54
CA MET A 1 56.00 4.48 34.61
C MET A 1 56.10 5.96 35.00
N LYS A 2 55.78 6.24 36.28
CA LYS A 2 56.18 7.32 37.19
C LYS A 2 56.71 8.69 36.71
N LYS A 3 56.16 9.72 37.40
CA LYS A 3 56.62 11.10 37.75
C LYS A 3 56.25 12.19 36.72
N VAL A 4 55.38 13.18 36.98
CA VAL A 4 55.08 14.08 38.13
C VAL A 4 56.28 14.92 38.57
N LEU A 5 56.20 16.24 38.33
CA LEU A 5 56.40 17.34 39.31
C LEU A 5 55.87 18.66 38.67
N THR A 6 54.83 19.36 39.17
CA THR A 6 54.83 20.33 40.32
C THR A 6 55.37 21.71 39.83
N ARG A 7 54.78 22.91 39.98
CA ARG A 7 53.72 23.56 40.81
C ARG A 7 53.80 25.09 40.45
N VAL A 8 52.77 25.96 40.43
CA VAL A 8 52.16 26.74 41.54
C VAL A 8 51.29 27.89 40.92
N CYS A 9 50.09 28.10 41.49
CA CYS A 9 49.25 29.32 41.74
C CYS A 9 49.29 30.58 40.83
N ALA A 10 48.24 31.40 40.68
CA ALA A 10 46.90 31.50 41.27
C ALA A 10 45.98 32.45 40.44
N LEU A 11 44.68 32.30 40.72
CA LEU A 11 43.48 33.12 40.42
C LEU A 11 43.66 34.64 40.20
N ALA A 12 42.89 35.22 39.26
CA ALA A 12 41.58 35.88 39.53
C ALA A 12 41.14 36.80 38.35
N CYS A 13 39.83 36.86 38.12
CA CYS A 13 39.09 37.56 37.06
C CYS A 13 39.26 39.11 37.03
N VAL A 14 38.91 39.75 35.90
CA VAL A 14 37.82 40.77 35.77
C VAL A 14 37.81 41.43 34.36
N SER A 15 36.67 41.24 33.68
CA SER A 15 35.88 42.10 32.75
C SER A 15 36.45 42.93 31.57
N ALA A 16 35.79 42.71 30.42
CA ALA A 16 35.08 43.66 29.55
C ALA A 16 35.79 44.53 28.47
N ALA A 17 35.36 44.23 27.23
CA ALA A 17 34.89 45.13 26.16
C ALA A 17 35.84 45.94 25.26
N ALA A 18 35.77 45.55 23.97
CA ALA A 18 35.61 46.38 22.77
C ALA A 18 36.74 47.33 22.31
N SER A 19 37.30 47.05 21.13
CA SER A 19 37.49 48.08 20.10
C SER A 19 37.79 47.51 18.71
N VAL A 20 37.03 48.07 17.77
CA VAL A 20 37.10 48.04 16.30
C VAL A 20 38.50 48.40 15.78
N LEU A 21 38.95 47.72 14.73
CA LEU A 21 39.98 48.24 13.82
C LEU A 21 39.60 47.96 12.36
N LEU A 22 39.08 49.01 11.73
CA LEU A 22 39.05 49.23 10.28
C LEU A 22 40.28 50.08 9.95
N VAL A 23 41.21 49.56 9.16
CA VAL A 23 42.16 50.37 8.37
C VAL A 23 42.26 49.76 6.99
N GLY A 24 41.86 50.53 5.99
CA GLY A 24 41.97 50.19 4.58
C GLY A 24 43.20 50.80 3.90
N CYS A 25 43.59 50.09 2.84
CA CYS A 25 44.03 50.56 1.52
C CYS A 25 45.45 51.07 1.25
N GLY A 26 46.08 50.39 0.27
CA GLY A 26 47.06 50.88 -0.70
C GLY A 26 48.14 49.83 -0.97
N SER A 27 48.37 49.25 -2.17
CA SER A 27 47.87 49.48 -3.52
C SER A 27 48.42 48.38 -4.46
N GLY A 28 47.65 47.92 -5.45
CA GLY A 28 48.17 47.55 -6.78
C GLY A 28 48.34 46.06 -7.13
N SER A 29 47.27 45.42 -7.60
CA SER A 29 47.23 44.73 -8.90
C SER A 29 45.80 44.27 -9.19
N SER A 30 45.28 44.68 -10.34
CA SER A 30 43.97 44.35 -10.86
C SER A 30 43.92 42.89 -11.30
N ASP A 31 43.18 42.06 -10.57
CA ASP A 31 42.55 40.88 -11.15
C ASP A 31 41.21 40.63 -10.46
N SER A 32 40.13 40.84 -11.21
CA SER A 32 38.74 40.71 -10.78
C SER A 32 38.29 39.26 -10.99
N GLY A 33 38.13 38.51 -9.91
CA GLY A 33 37.64 37.12 -10.01
C GLY A 33 37.65 36.34 -8.70
N GLY A 34 37.35 36.98 -7.57
CA GLY A 34 37.25 36.29 -6.27
C GLY A 34 35.94 35.51 -6.12
N THR A 35 35.74 34.46 -6.92
CA THR A 35 34.73 33.44 -6.59
C THR A 35 35.27 32.66 -5.40
N VAL A 36 34.52 32.58 -4.30
CA VAL A 36 34.80 31.59 -3.25
C VAL A 36 34.49 30.22 -3.86
N THR A 37 35.49 29.58 -4.45
CA THR A 37 35.38 28.22 -4.96
C THR A 37 35.44 27.25 -3.80
N VAL A 38 34.41 26.42 -3.64
CA VAL A 38 34.52 25.20 -2.84
C VAL A 38 35.33 24.22 -3.68
N ALA A 39 36.33 23.56 -3.09
CA ALA A 39 37.06 22.52 -3.83
C ALA A 39 36.07 21.45 -4.32
N GLY A 40 36.03 21.19 -5.63
CA GLY A 40 35.12 20.23 -6.25
C GLY A 40 33.72 20.79 -6.59
N ASP A 41 33.64 22.03 -7.07
CA ASP A 41 32.39 22.62 -7.59
C ASP A 41 31.88 21.91 -8.86
N VAL A 42 30.55 21.76 -8.97
CA VAL A 42 29.88 21.08 -10.09
C VAL A 42 28.81 21.97 -10.71
N SER A 43 28.71 22.04 -12.04
CA SER A 43 27.51 22.61 -12.67
C SER A 43 26.31 21.72 -12.34
N LEU A 44 25.13 22.30 -12.19
CA LEU A 44 23.93 21.55 -11.81
C LEU A 44 22.69 22.11 -12.50
N ALA A 45 21.66 21.27 -12.62
CA ALA A 45 20.31 21.68 -12.96
C ALA A 45 19.34 21.30 -11.84
N TYR A 46 18.20 21.99 -11.76
CA TYR A 46 17.13 21.70 -10.81
C TYR A 46 15.81 22.26 -11.32
N ALA A 47 14.71 21.71 -10.83
CA ALA A 47 13.38 22.23 -11.07
C ALA A 47 13.08 23.39 -10.10
N LYS A 48 12.76 24.57 -10.64
CA LYS A 48 12.11 25.63 -9.88
C LYS A 48 10.61 25.40 -9.96
N ARG A 49 9.93 25.30 -8.83
CA ARG A 49 8.48 25.05 -8.75
C ARG A 49 7.81 25.99 -7.76
N SER A 50 6.51 26.20 -7.89
CA SER A 50 5.76 27.09 -6.97
C SER A 50 5.52 26.41 -5.62
N THR A 51 5.64 27.15 -4.51
CA THR A 51 5.24 26.66 -3.18
C THR A 51 3.73 26.60 -2.97
N ALA A 52 2.94 27.02 -3.96
CA ALA A 52 1.49 26.80 -3.95
C ALA A 52 1.11 25.33 -4.19
N LEU A 53 2.06 24.52 -4.67
CA LEU A 53 1.90 23.09 -4.83
C LEU A 53 1.83 22.39 -3.47
N SER A 54 0.89 21.44 -3.36
CA SER A 54 0.87 20.48 -2.26
C SER A 54 1.52 19.18 -2.73
N MET A 55 2.86 19.12 -2.71
CA MET A 55 3.59 17.92 -3.12
C MET A 55 3.14 16.70 -2.30
N ASN A 56 2.94 15.56 -2.96
CA ASN A 56 2.46 14.35 -2.33
C ASN A 56 3.11 13.13 -3.03
N PRO A 57 3.74 12.19 -2.28
CA PRO A 57 4.30 10.96 -2.84
C PRO A 57 3.34 10.20 -3.77
N THR A 58 2.04 10.28 -3.49
CA THR A 58 0.96 9.60 -4.20
C THR A 58 0.39 10.41 -5.37
N ASP A 59 0.91 11.59 -5.69
CA ASP A 59 0.49 12.38 -6.85
C ASP A 59 1.70 13.00 -7.56
N GLY A 60 2.06 12.40 -8.69
CA GLY A 60 3.16 12.82 -9.55
C GLY A 60 2.76 13.81 -10.65
N THR A 61 1.50 14.27 -10.70
CA THR A 61 0.98 15.09 -11.82
C THR A 61 0.55 16.51 -11.41
N ASN A 62 0.69 16.83 -10.13
CA ASN A 62 0.56 18.17 -9.56
C ASN A 62 1.23 19.27 -10.42
N PHE A 63 0.49 20.34 -10.71
CA PHE A 63 0.93 21.45 -11.57
C PHE A 63 0.62 22.81 -10.94
N ALA A 64 1.60 23.71 -10.96
CA ALA A 64 1.40 25.12 -10.68
C ALA A 64 2.23 25.98 -11.63
N ALA A 65 1.63 27.07 -12.13
CA ALA A 65 2.31 27.98 -13.03
C ALA A 65 3.51 28.69 -12.36
N GLY A 66 4.54 28.94 -13.16
CA GLY A 66 5.75 29.67 -12.77
C GLY A 66 6.97 28.77 -12.56
N GLY A 67 6.85 27.47 -12.78
CA GLY A 67 7.96 26.54 -12.71
C GLY A 67 8.77 26.46 -14.00
N ASP A 68 10.04 26.11 -13.86
CA ASP A 68 11.05 26.12 -14.92
C ASP A 68 12.22 25.18 -14.62
N LEU A 69 12.91 24.74 -15.67
CA LEU A 69 14.22 24.08 -15.53
C LEU A 69 15.30 25.15 -15.42
N MET A 70 16.04 25.11 -14.33
CA MET A 70 17.13 26.03 -14.04
C MET A 70 18.47 25.32 -14.20
N VAL A 71 19.45 26.00 -14.80
CA VAL A 71 20.84 25.55 -14.90
C VAL A 71 21.73 26.55 -14.17
N ARG A 72 22.58 26.04 -13.28
CA ARG A 72 23.54 26.83 -12.51
C ARG A 72 24.95 26.44 -12.88
N GLU A 73 25.78 27.44 -13.15
CA GLU A 73 27.13 27.22 -13.67
C GLU A 73 28.04 26.46 -12.70
N LYS A 74 27.83 26.61 -11.39
CA LYS A 74 28.60 25.95 -10.34
C LYS A 74 27.73 25.72 -9.09
N SER A 75 28.12 24.77 -8.25
CA SER A 75 27.50 24.47 -6.95
C SER A 75 27.84 25.51 -5.89
N SER A 76 27.54 26.78 -6.17
CA SER A 76 27.83 27.93 -5.32
C SER A 76 26.67 28.93 -5.29
N PRO A 77 26.32 29.49 -4.12
CA PRO A 77 25.26 30.50 -3.99
C PRO A 77 25.45 31.74 -4.86
N SER A 78 26.69 32.09 -5.21
CA SER A 78 27.00 33.25 -6.05
C SER A 78 27.13 32.93 -7.54
N ALA A 79 27.03 31.66 -7.94
CA ALA A 79 27.12 31.27 -9.34
C ALA A 79 25.91 31.79 -10.15
N PRO A 80 26.12 32.22 -11.41
CA PRO A 80 25.02 32.56 -12.30
C PRO A 80 24.04 31.40 -12.47
N GLU A 81 22.76 31.76 -12.52
CA GLU A 81 21.62 30.86 -12.72
C GLU A 81 20.89 31.26 -14.01
N HIS A 82 20.52 30.26 -14.81
CA HIS A 82 19.93 30.44 -16.13
C HIS A 82 18.64 29.63 -16.24
N ASN A 83 17.57 30.28 -16.71
CA ASN A 83 16.30 29.60 -16.99
C ASN A 83 16.31 29.11 -18.44
N VAL A 84 16.46 27.80 -18.66
CA VAL A 84 16.58 27.23 -20.01
C VAL A 84 15.23 26.96 -20.66
N THR A 85 14.13 27.00 -19.90
CA THR A 85 12.77 26.76 -20.39
C THR A 85 11.92 28.01 -20.54
N ALA A 86 12.42 29.20 -20.17
CA ALA A 86 11.66 30.46 -20.19
C ALA A 86 10.94 30.74 -21.52
N ALA A 87 11.59 30.43 -22.65
CA ALA A 87 11.04 30.64 -23.99
C ALA A 87 9.81 29.74 -24.27
N ILE A 88 9.74 28.58 -23.62
CA ILE A 88 8.63 27.63 -23.71
C ILE A 88 7.59 27.92 -22.62
N THR A 89 7.98 28.00 -21.36
CA THR A 89 7.05 28.14 -20.23
C THR A 89 6.37 29.50 -20.20
N GLN A 90 7.05 30.57 -20.63
CA GLN A 90 6.57 31.95 -20.60
C GLN A 90 6.05 32.37 -19.21
N GLY A 91 6.63 31.81 -18.14
CA GLY A 91 6.19 32.00 -16.74
C GLY A 91 4.82 31.36 -16.41
N ARG A 92 4.25 30.59 -17.33
CA ARG A 92 2.96 29.89 -17.18
C ARG A 92 3.10 28.37 -17.14
N GLY A 93 4.31 27.85 -17.35
CA GLY A 93 4.61 26.42 -17.27
C GLY A 93 5.03 25.96 -15.89
N ASP A 94 5.35 24.68 -15.81
CA ASP A 94 5.99 23.99 -14.69
C ASP A 94 6.94 22.92 -15.27
N ALA A 95 8.05 22.66 -14.58
CA ALA A 95 9.02 21.64 -14.94
C ALA A 95 9.34 20.79 -13.71
N SER A 96 9.56 19.49 -13.90
CA SER A 96 9.87 18.56 -12.82
C SER A 96 10.80 17.44 -13.30
N ASP A 97 11.35 16.72 -12.31
CA ASP A 97 12.07 15.45 -12.48
C ASP A 97 13.17 15.46 -13.55
N PRO A 98 14.09 16.46 -13.57
CA PRO A 98 15.23 16.43 -14.47
C PRO A 98 16.17 15.26 -14.14
N GLU A 99 16.70 14.62 -15.17
CA GLU A 99 17.75 13.60 -15.10
C GLU A 99 18.84 13.87 -16.15
N VAL A 100 20.10 13.64 -15.78
CA VAL A 100 21.26 13.90 -16.64
C VAL A 100 21.66 12.66 -17.47
N SER A 101 22.05 12.87 -18.72
CA SER A 101 22.69 11.84 -19.54
C SER A 101 24.04 11.42 -18.96
N TYR A 102 24.48 10.20 -19.27
CA TYR A 102 25.72 9.66 -18.70
C TYR A 102 26.97 10.44 -19.08
N ASP A 103 26.98 11.13 -20.22
CA ASP A 103 28.08 12.02 -20.63
C ASP A 103 28.01 13.43 -20.03
N GLY A 104 26.97 13.74 -19.24
CA GLY A 104 26.75 15.04 -18.61
C GLY A 104 26.27 16.15 -19.54
N LYS A 105 25.92 15.84 -20.80
CA LYS A 105 25.65 16.85 -21.83
C LYS A 105 24.18 17.07 -22.16
N LYS A 106 23.28 16.23 -21.66
CA LYS A 106 21.83 16.35 -21.92
C LYS A 106 21.05 16.20 -20.63
N ILE A 107 19.89 16.86 -20.59
CA ILE A 107 18.95 16.79 -19.46
C ILE A 107 17.61 16.34 -20.02
N VAL A 108 17.08 15.21 -19.57
CA VAL A 108 15.69 14.81 -19.83
C VAL A 108 14.83 15.24 -18.64
N PHE A 109 13.62 15.75 -18.87
CA PHE A 109 12.76 16.28 -17.81
C PHE A 109 11.29 16.30 -18.23
N SER A 110 10.40 16.51 -17.26
CA SER A 110 8.97 16.67 -17.49
C SER A 110 8.64 18.15 -17.59
N LEU A 111 7.81 18.56 -18.56
CA LEU A 111 7.32 19.94 -18.64
C LEU A 111 5.85 19.97 -19.02
N ARG A 112 5.09 20.78 -18.30
CA ARG A 112 3.69 21.10 -18.57
C ARG A 112 3.51 22.59 -18.70
N CYS A 113 2.71 22.99 -19.68
CA CYS A 113 2.26 24.37 -19.81
C CYS A 113 0.84 24.41 -20.41
N PRO A 114 0.05 25.46 -20.12
CA PRO A 114 -1.29 25.61 -20.66
C PRO A 114 -1.30 25.64 -22.19
N THR A 115 -2.36 25.12 -22.82
CA THR A 115 -2.56 25.20 -24.28
C THR A 115 -2.70 26.63 -24.79
N SER A 116 -2.95 27.60 -23.91
CA SER A 116 -2.98 29.03 -24.20
C SER A 116 -1.59 29.67 -24.31
N ASN A 117 -0.51 28.93 -24.05
CA ASN A 117 0.85 29.39 -24.24
C ASN A 117 1.14 29.58 -25.74
N THR A 118 1.91 30.62 -26.08
CA THR A 118 2.15 31.03 -27.48
C THR A 118 3.43 30.45 -28.08
N SER A 119 4.24 29.76 -27.27
CA SER A 119 5.51 29.20 -27.71
C SER A 119 5.32 28.04 -28.71
N THR A 120 6.29 27.90 -29.60
CA THR A 120 6.30 26.85 -30.62
C THR A 120 7.61 26.08 -30.57
N ILE A 121 7.56 24.82 -30.99
CA ILE A 121 8.72 23.95 -31.19
C ILE A 121 8.55 23.22 -32.51
N GLY A 122 9.54 23.28 -33.40
CA GLY A 122 9.44 22.65 -34.73
C GLY A 122 8.23 23.13 -35.57
N GLY A 123 7.77 24.37 -35.38
CA GLY A 123 6.64 24.95 -36.11
C GLY A 123 5.25 24.57 -35.59
N VAL A 124 5.15 23.81 -34.50
CA VAL A 124 3.87 23.46 -33.83
C VAL A 124 3.81 24.04 -32.42
N ALA A 125 2.61 24.09 -31.82
CA ALA A 125 2.44 24.51 -30.43
C ALA A 125 3.29 23.65 -29.49
N ALA A 126 4.08 24.31 -28.63
CA ALA A 126 4.96 23.63 -27.68
C ALA A 126 4.18 22.95 -26.54
N CYS A 127 3.08 23.56 -26.10
CA CYS A 127 2.31 23.13 -24.94
C CYS A 127 1.07 22.31 -25.35
N THR A 128 0.84 21.19 -24.67
CA THR A 128 -0.32 20.30 -24.90
C THR A 128 -1.40 20.42 -23.82
N GLY A 129 -1.11 21.14 -22.72
CA GLY A 129 -1.95 21.16 -21.51
C GLY A 129 -1.68 20.01 -20.55
N ARG A 130 -0.82 19.05 -20.93
CA ARG A 130 -0.41 17.87 -20.15
C ARG A 130 1.09 17.88 -19.88
N TRP A 131 1.52 17.05 -18.93
CA TRP A 131 2.93 16.75 -18.74
C TRP A 131 3.45 15.93 -19.92
N ASN A 132 4.51 16.42 -20.55
CA ASN A 132 5.22 15.69 -21.59
C ASN A 132 6.71 15.64 -21.27
N ILE A 133 7.42 14.68 -21.87
CA ILE A 133 8.86 14.52 -21.70
C ILE A 133 9.60 15.43 -22.70
N TRP A 134 10.62 16.11 -22.22
CA TRP A 134 11.48 17.02 -22.97
C TRP A 134 12.95 16.66 -22.75
N GLU A 135 13.79 17.07 -23.69
CA GLU A 135 15.24 16.98 -23.56
C GLU A 135 15.88 18.33 -23.91
N TYR A 136 16.84 18.74 -23.10
CA TYR A 136 17.74 19.86 -23.35
C TYR A 136 19.14 19.34 -23.68
N ASP A 137 19.62 19.60 -24.89
CA ASP A 137 20.92 19.14 -25.38
C ASP A 137 21.94 20.28 -25.36
N MET A 138 22.97 20.15 -24.50
CA MET A 138 24.03 21.14 -24.30
C MET A 138 25.28 20.86 -25.16
N THR A 139 25.26 19.84 -26.03
CA THR A 139 26.45 19.34 -26.73
C THR A 139 27.18 20.41 -27.55
N THR A 140 26.44 21.26 -28.26
CA THR A 140 27.01 22.33 -29.11
C THR A 140 26.95 23.72 -28.49
N GLY A 141 25.98 23.96 -27.59
CA GLY A 141 25.67 25.29 -27.08
C GLY A 141 26.17 25.60 -25.66
N GLY A 142 26.83 24.63 -25.02
CA GLY A 142 27.19 24.73 -23.61
C GLY A 142 25.96 24.76 -22.70
N LEU A 143 26.14 25.22 -21.46
CA LEU A 143 25.10 25.17 -20.41
C LEU A 143 23.83 25.97 -20.74
N THR A 144 23.92 27.01 -21.56
CA THR A 144 22.84 27.99 -21.77
C THR A 144 22.41 28.14 -23.23
N GLY A 145 23.27 27.78 -24.19
CA GLY A 145 22.97 27.83 -25.63
C GLY A 145 22.48 26.51 -26.23
N GLY A 146 22.14 25.53 -25.40
CA GLY A 146 21.64 24.22 -25.83
C GLY A 146 20.30 24.27 -26.55
N THR A 147 19.86 23.13 -27.09
CA THR A 147 18.62 23.00 -27.86
C THR A 147 17.58 22.18 -27.12
N LEU A 148 16.34 22.66 -27.07
CA LEU A 148 15.21 21.91 -26.54
C LEU A 148 14.57 21.05 -27.64
N ARG A 149 14.19 19.81 -27.29
CA ARG A 149 13.26 18.99 -28.07
C ARG A 149 12.18 18.42 -27.17
N ARG A 150 10.96 18.31 -27.71
CA ARG A 150 9.84 17.62 -27.07
C ARG A 150 9.81 16.16 -27.53
N LEU A 151 9.87 15.22 -26.60
CA LEU A 151 9.93 13.77 -26.85
C LEU A 151 8.54 13.13 -26.91
N THR A 152 7.61 13.56 -26.06
CA THR A 152 6.21 13.09 -26.08
C THR A 152 5.25 14.25 -26.34
N SER A 153 4.06 13.96 -26.87
CA SER A 153 3.09 15.01 -27.23
C SER A 153 1.65 14.60 -26.93
N SER A 154 1.43 13.84 -25.86
CA SER A 154 0.06 13.47 -25.48
C SER A 154 -0.71 14.71 -25.05
N THR A 155 -1.97 14.79 -25.48
CA THR A 155 -2.96 15.78 -25.05
C THR A 155 -3.95 15.19 -24.04
N GLN A 156 -3.84 13.89 -23.75
CA GLN A 156 -4.77 13.13 -22.92
C GLN A 156 -4.13 12.54 -21.67
N ASP A 157 -2.80 12.38 -21.68
CA ASP A 157 -2.04 11.67 -20.66
C ASP A 157 -0.90 12.53 -20.18
N ASP A 158 -0.48 12.28 -18.95
CA ASP A 158 0.65 12.93 -18.29
C ASP A 158 1.84 11.96 -18.26
N ASP A 159 2.99 12.42 -18.74
CA ASP A 159 4.27 11.72 -18.71
C ASP A 159 5.24 12.45 -17.79
N VAL A 160 5.76 11.75 -16.78
CA VAL A 160 6.60 12.32 -15.72
C VAL A 160 7.76 11.38 -15.36
N ASP A 161 8.67 11.82 -14.47
CA ASP A 161 9.80 11.03 -13.98
C ASP A 161 10.68 10.35 -15.07
N PRO A 162 11.19 11.06 -16.09
CA PRO A 162 12.00 10.44 -17.13
C PRO A 162 13.44 10.14 -16.69
N ALA A 163 14.01 9.05 -17.20
CA ALA A 163 15.44 8.73 -17.12
C ALA A 163 15.96 8.12 -18.42
N TYR A 164 17.25 8.30 -18.69
CA TYR A 164 17.92 7.69 -19.85
C TYR A 164 18.09 6.18 -19.65
N LEU A 165 17.88 5.41 -20.72
CA LEU A 165 18.33 4.02 -20.83
C LEU A 165 19.73 3.99 -21.48
N PRO A 166 20.60 3.03 -21.09
CA PRO A 166 21.97 2.95 -21.59
C PRO A 166 22.04 2.53 -23.06
N ALA A 167 23.22 2.70 -23.66
CA ALA A 167 23.55 2.35 -25.04
C ALA A 167 22.64 3.03 -26.09
N GLY A 168 22.11 4.21 -25.77
CA GLY A 168 21.20 4.93 -26.64
C GLY A 168 19.85 4.24 -26.86
N ALA A 169 19.46 3.31 -25.97
CA ALA A 169 18.20 2.57 -26.09
C ALA A 169 16.95 3.45 -25.94
N GLY A 170 17.10 4.66 -25.39
CA GLY A 170 16.03 5.65 -25.26
C GLY A 170 15.79 6.03 -23.81
N PHE A 171 14.54 5.91 -23.36
CA PHE A 171 14.11 6.43 -22.07
C PHE A 171 13.16 5.49 -21.34
N VAL A 172 13.17 5.55 -20.02
CA VAL A 172 12.11 5.06 -19.12
C VAL A 172 11.42 6.25 -18.46
N PHE A 173 10.12 6.18 -18.22
CA PHE A 173 9.36 7.25 -17.58
C PHE A 173 8.08 6.69 -16.94
N ALA A 174 7.45 7.44 -16.03
CA ALA A 174 6.14 7.12 -15.48
C ALA A 174 5.02 7.80 -16.28
N SER A 175 3.90 7.13 -16.51
CA SER A 175 2.80 7.68 -17.30
C SER A 175 1.44 7.07 -16.98
N ASN A 176 0.38 7.88 -17.12
CA ASN A 176 -1.02 7.49 -16.89
C ASN A 176 -1.80 7.13 -18.18
N ARG A 177 -1.09 6.81 -19.27
CA ARG A 177 -1.64 6.33 -20.54
C ARG A 177 -2.44 5.03 -20.40
N GLN A 178 -1.94 4.12 -19.55
CA GLN A 178 -2.50 2.80 -19.29
C GLN A 178 -2.84 2.01 -20.57
N ALA A 179 -1.94 2.05 -21.57
CA ALA A 179 -2.20 1.56 -22.93
C ALA A 179 -2.72 0.10 -22.96
N LYS A 180 -2.26 -0.73 -22.02
CA LYS A 180 -2.68 -2.13 -21.85
C LYS A 180 -3.51 -2.35 -20.58
N ALA A 181 -3.13 -1.70 -19.47
CA ALA A 181 -3.83 -1.86 -18.19
C ALA A 181 -5.33 -1.54 -18.27
N ARG A 182 -5.71 -0.52 -19.07
CA ARG A 182 -7.11 -0.12 -19.30
C ARG A 182 -8.02 -1.20 -19.90
N LEU A 183 -7.42 -2.27 -20.44
CA LEU A 183 -8.12 -3.43 -21.00
C LEU A 183 -7.98 -4.65 -20.07
N ASN A 184 -6.76 -4.93 -19.63
CA ASN A 184 -6.45 -6.14 -18.87
C ASN A 184 -7.05 -6.15 -17.45
N GLN A 185 -7.24 -4.97 -16.87
CA GLN A 185 -7.78 -4.78 -15.51
C GLN A 185 -9.28 -4.43 -15.50
N ALA A 186 -9.91 -4.42 -16.68
CA ALA A 186 -11.17 -3.74 -16.89
C ALA A 186 -12.40 -4.66 -16.99
N LEU A 187 -12.32 -5.91 -16.53
CA LEU A 187 -13.44 -6.87 -16.62
C LEU A 187 -14.10 -6.94 -18.01
N GLY A 188 -13.31 -6.82 -19.09
CA GLY A 188 -13.81 -6.81 -20.47
C GLY A 188 -14.28 -5.44 -20.99
N GLN A 189 -14.17 -4.38 -20.18
CA GLN A 189 -14.38 -2.99 -20.54
C GLN A 189 -13.08 -2.31 -21.02
N ASN A 190 -13.14 -1.01 -21.28
CA ASN A 190 -11.99 -0.18 -21.64
C ASN A 190 -12.06 1.16 -20.90
N TYR A 191 -11.32 1.30 -19.80
CA TYR A 191 -11.31 2.51 -18.97
C TYR A 191 -9.96 2.73 -18.28
N LYS A 192 -9.62 3.98 -17.96
CA LYS A 192 -8.45 4.27 -17.12
C LYS A 192 -8.77 3.95 -15.67
N ALA A 193 -7.93 3.14 -15.05
CA ALA A 193 -7.91 2.90 -13.62
C ALA A 193 -7.53 4.16 -12.85
N LEU A 194 -8.18 4.38 -11.71
CA LEU A 194 -7.69 5.26 -10.66
C LEU A 194 -6.82 4.45 -9.67
N ASP A 195 -6.02 5.15 -8.86
CA ASP A 195 -5.26 4.56 -7.76
C ASP A 195 -6.19 3.87 -6.73
N GLU A 196 -5.61 3.09 -5.82
CA GLU A 196 -6.35 2.38 -4.75
C GLU A 196 -6.96 3.35 -3.70
N TYR A 197 -6.85 4.67 -3.91
CA TYR A 197 -7.60 5.71 -3.19
C TYR A 197 -8.70 6.38 -4.03
N GLU A 198 -8.85 5.99 -5.31
CA GLU A 198 -9.81 6.55 -6.26
C GLU A 198 -9.59 8.04 -6.59
N ARG A 199 -8.37 8.53 -6.47
CA ARG A 199 -8.06 9.96 -6.64
C ARG A 199 -7.49 10.27 -8.02
N GLU A 200 -6.44 9.56 -8.41
CA GLU A 200 -5.63 9.90 -9.58
C GLU A 200 -5.52 8.74 -10.56
N ALA A 201 -5.42 9.05 -11.85
CA ALA A 201 -5.15 8.03 -12.85
C ALA A 201 -3.76 7.41 -12.61
N VAL A 202 -3.71 6.08 -12.55
CA VAL A 202 -2.50 5.33 -12.17
C VAL A 202 -1.32 5.64 -13.07
N LEU A 203 -0.16 5.92 -12.46
CA LEU A 203 1.13 6.12 -13.13
C LEU A 203 1.89 4.79 -13.13
N ASN A 204 2.20 4.27 -14.32
CA ASN A 204 3.03 3.07 -14.47
C ASN A 204 4.23 3.36 -15.36
N LEU A 205 5.25 2.52 -15.28
CA LEU A 205 6.47 2.66 -16.06
C LEU A 205 6.22 2.34 -17.53
N HIS A 206 6.81 3.16 -18.39
CA HIS A 206 6.85 3.01 -19.83
C HIS A 206 8.29 3.19 -20.33
N THR A 207 8.61 2.57 -21.46
CA THR A 207 9.85 2.85 -22.20
C THR A 207 9.55 3.35 -23.59
N MET A 208 10.49 4.08 -24.17
CA MET A 208 10.45 4.58 -25.54
C MET A 208 11.85 4.63 -26.12
N ASP A 209 11.96 4.64 -27.45
CA ASP A 209 13.26 4.78 -28.10
C ASP A 209 13.81 6.21 -28.02
N ALA A 210 15.07 6.40 -28.43
CA ALA A 210 15.76 7.69 -28.37
C ALA A 210 15.12 8.81 -29.23
N THR A 211 14.21 8.46 -30.15
CA THR A 211 13.45 9.42 -30.96
C THR A 211 12.16 9.89 -30.29
N GLY A 212 11.75 9.24 -29.19
CA GLY A 212 10.45 9.45 -28.54
C GLY A 212 9.33 8.57 -29.10
N ALA A 213 9.66 7.63 -29.99
CA ALA A 213 8.70 6.70 -30.60
C ALA A 213 8.67 5.36 -29.85
N ASN A 214 7.80 4.44 -30.30
CA ASN A 214 7.69 3.08 -29.78
C ASN A 214 7.43 2.98 -28.27
N ILE A 215 6.53 3.82 -27.77
CA ILE A 215 6.18 3.84 -26.34
C ILE A 215 5.51 2.52 -25.94
N GLN A 216 6.07 1.83 -24.94
CA GLN A 216 5.59 0.56 -24.41
C GLN A 216 5.33 0.65 -22.91
N GLN A 217 4.15 0.24 -22.45
CA GLN A 217 3.88 0.06 -21.01
C GLN A 217 4.65 -1.17 -20.51
N ILE A 218 5.41 -0.99 -19.42
CA ILE A 218 6.25 -2.05 -18.84
C ILE A 218 5.89 -2.46 -17.41
N SER A 219 5.07 -1.68 -16.70
CA SER A 219 4.49 -2.07 -15.41
C SER A 219 2.98 -1.88 -15.33
N PHE A 220 2.34 -2.57 -14.37
CA PHE A 220 0.88 -2.78 -14.31
C PHE A 220 0.33 -2.70 -12.88
N ASN A 221 0.98 -1.95 -12.00
CA ASN A 221 0.52 -1.77 -10.62
C ASN A 221 -0.88 -1.09 -10.60
N GLN A 222 -1.66 -1.34 -9.55
CA GLN A 222 -2.93 -0.61 -9.29
C GLN A 222 -2.69 0.77 -8.69
N SER A 223 -1.56 0.95 -8.01
CA SER A 223 -1.06 2.23 -7.53
C SER A 223 0.12 2.73 -8.36
N HIS A 224 0.79 3.80 -7.93
CA HIS A 224 1.84 4.43 -8.72
C HIS A 224 3.19 3.67 -8.68
N ASP A 225 3.86 3.59 -9.83
CA ASP A 225 5.30 3.33 -9.95
C ASP A 225 5.98 4.64 -10.37
N ARG A 226 6.86 5.19 -9.52
CA ARG A 226 7.47 6.52 -9.68
C ARG A 226 9.00 6.51 -9.58
N ASN A 227 9.59 7.61 -10.02
CA ASN A 227 11.01 7.94 -9.90
C ASN A 227 11.95 6.81 -10.39
N PRO A 228 11.82 6.33 -11.65
CA PRO A 228 12.72 5.33 -12.18
C PRO A 228 14.11 5.93 -12.42
N VAL A 229 15.14 5.16 -12.10
CA VAL A 229 16.55 5.42 -12.43
C VAL A 229 17.20 4.13 -12.88
N VAL A 230 18.30 4.20 -13.65
CA VAL A 230 19.01 3.00 -14.10
C VAL A 230 20.21 2.74 -13.20
N ARG A 231 20.25 1.52 -12.64
CA ARG A 231 21.34 1.04 -11.79
C ARG A 231 22.58 0.71 -12.62
N PRO A 232 23.80 0.65 -12.04
CA PRO A 232 25.02 0.25 -12.76
C PRO A 232 24.91 -1.10 -13.49
N ASN A 233 24.11 -2.03 -12.98
CA ASN A 233 23.88 -3.34 -13.61
C ASN A 233 22.86 -3.31 -14.76
N GLY A 234 22.31 -2.16 -15.14
CA GLY A 234 21.35 -2.02 -16.23
C GLY A 234 19.89 -2.27 -15.88
N ASP A 235 19.58 -2.66 -14.64
CA ASP A 235 18.19 -2.76 -14.18
C ASP A 235 17.62 -1.36 -13.92
N ILE A 236 16.34 -1.17 -14.21
CA ILE A 236 15.58 -0.01 -13.75
C ILE A 236 15.28 -0.21 -12.26
N MET A 237 15.60 0.77 -11.43
CA MET A 237 15.21 0.87 -10.02
C MET A 237 14.18 1.98 -9.86
N PHE A 238 13.15 1.77 -9.05
CA PHE A 238 12.04 2.72 -8.92
C PHE A 238 11.34 2.54 -7.58
N SER A 239 10.49 3.51 -7.21
CA SER A 239 9.62 3.41 -6.05
C SER A 239 8.24 2.94 -6.45
N ARG A 240 7.77 1.83 -5.89
CA ARG A 240 6.44 1.26 -6.11
C ARG A 240 5.57 1.49 -4.88
N TRP A 241 4.41 2.09 -5.07
CA TRP A 241 3.39 2.16 -4.04
C TRP A 241 2.69 0.81 -3.90
N GLU A 242 2.93 0.13 -2.79
CA GLU A 242 2.20 -1.07 -2.38
C GLU A 242 0.98 -0.62 -1.54
N HIS A 243 -0.22 -0.79 -2.09
CA HIS A 243 -1.48 -0.43 -1.41
C HIS A 243 -2.55 -1.55 -1.44
N VAL A 244 -2.11 -2.82 -1.38
CA VAL A 244 -3.03 -3.97 -1.32
C VAL A 244 -3.34 -4.33 0.13
N GLY A 245 -4.62 -4.33 0.50
CA GLY A 245 -5.03 -4.66 1.86
C GLY A 245 -4.41 -3.68 2.86
N ASP A 246 -3.85 -4.21 3.94
CA ASP A 246 -3.26 -3.42 5.02
C ASP A 246 -1.95 -2.70 4.67
N ARG A 247 -1.38 -2.94 3.49
CA ARG A 247 -0.15 -2.26 3.08
C ARG A 247 -0.47 -0.91 2.53
N ASN A 248 0.31 0.10 2.88
CA ASN A 248 0.19 1.42 2.28
C ASN A 248 1.49 2.21 2.39
N ARG A 249 2.37 2.02 1.40
CA ARG A 249 3.73 2.60 1.39
C ARG A 249 4.43 2.50 0.05
N PHE A 250 5.50 3.28 -0.14
CA PHE A 250 6.47 3.04 -1.21
C PHE A 250 7.65 2.16 -0.76
N ALA A 251 7.90 1.09 -1.52
CA ALA A 251 9.11 0.28 -1.42
C ALA A 251 9.94 0.38 -2.71
N VAL A 252 11.23 0.01 -2.64
CA VAL A 252 12.14 0.10 -3.79
C VAL A 252 12.09 -1.20 -4.58
N PHE A 253 11.75 -1.10 -5.86
CA PHE A 253 11.66 -2.21 -6.80
C PHE A 253 12.72 -2.09 -7.88
N ARG A 254 12.96 -3.22 -8.56
CA ARG A 254 13.77 -3.29 -9.79
C ARG A 254 13.02 -4.04 -10.89
N ALA A 255 13.37 -3.78 -12.14
CA ALA A 255 12.96 -4.55 -13.31
C ALA A 255 13.99 -4.43 -14.44
N LYS A 256 13.95 -5.34 -15.41
CA LYS A 256 14.68 -5.18 -16.67
C LYS A 256 14.06 -4.06 -17.51
N PRO A 257 14.81 -3.48 -18.49
CA PRO A 257 14.28 -2.42 -19.36
C PRO A 257 12.98 -2.76 -20.10
N ASP A 258 12.74 -4.05 -20.35
CA ASP A 258 11.52 -4.54 -20.99
C ASP A 258 10.40 -4.88 -19.98
N GLY A 259 10.60 -4.64 -18.67
CA GLY A 259 9.67 -4.93 -17.59
C GLY A 259 9.64 -6.38 -17.08
N THR A 260 10.48 -7.28 -17.61
CA THR A 260 10.67 -8.63 -17.08
C THR A 260 11.49 -8.63 -15.78
N ASP A 261 11.45 -9.74 -15.02
CA ASP A 261 12.22 -9.91 -13.78
C ASP A 261 11.97 -8.75 -12.78
N MET A 262 10.72 -8.28 -12.72
CA MET A 262 10.34 -7.24 -11.78
C MET A 262 10.31 -7.81 -10.36
N PHE A 263 11.12 -7.28 -9.46
CA PHE A 263 11.22 -7.79 -8.09
C PHE A 263 11.47 -6.66 -7.11
N VAL A 264 11.06 -6.86 -5.85
CA VAL A 264 11.39 -5.93 -4.77
C VAL A 264 12.90 -5.94 -4.54
N LEU A 265 13.52 -4.76 -4.52
CA LEU A 265 14.92 -4.58 -4.17
C LEU A 265 15.09 -4.40 -2.66
N TYR A 266 14.29 -3.52 -2.04
CA TYR A 266 14.38 -3.19 -0.62
C TYR A 266 13.09 -2.57 -0.07
N GLY A 267 12.83 -2.74 1.23
CA GLY A 267 11.93 -1.87 1.99
C GLY A 267 10.50 -2.38 2.15
N ALA A 268 10.13 -3.48 1.49
CA ALA A 268 8.79 -4.03 1.56
C ALA A 268 8.46 -4.69 2.91
N GLN A 269 9.32 -4.61 3.92
CA GLN A 269 9.06 -4.97 5.34
C GLN A 269 9.90 -4.14 6.31
N SER A 270 10.59 -3.10 5.83
CA SER A 270 11.51 -2.30 6.64
C SER A 270 10.78 -1.18 7.40
N PRO A 271 11.37 -0.66 8.49
CA PRO A 271 10.82 0.48 9.22
C PRO A 271 10.74 1.76 8.39
N GLY A 272 9.79 2.62 8.78
CA GLY A 272 9.40 3.81 8.03
C GLY A 272 8.27 3.52 7.06
N ASN A 273 7.70 4.58 6.49
CA ASN A 273 6.57 4.43 5.58
C ASN A 273 7.06 4.32 4.12
N SER A 274 7.47 5.41 3.48
CA SER A 274 7.68 5.43 2.02
C SER A 274 9.10 5.82 1.61
N PHE A 275 9.78 4.92 0.90
CA PHE A 275 11.06 5.20 0.23
C PHE A 275 10.83 5.81 -1.15
N LEU A 276 11.22 7.08 -1.33
CA LEU A 276 11.16 7.78 -2.61
C LEU A 276 12.53 8.26 -3.08
N HIS A 277 12.63 8.49 -4.39
CA HIS A 277 13.84 8.96 -5.07
C HIS A 277 15.08 8.07 -4.82
N PRO A 278 14.97 6.72 -4.98
CA PRO A 278 16.10 5.83 -4.74
C PRO A 278 17.18 6.06 -5.81
N ARG A 279 18.45 6.15 -5.40
CA ARG A 279 19.61 6.26 -6.31
C ARG A 279 20.79 5.48 -5.78
N ASP A 280 21.55 4.80 -6.64
CA ASP A 280 22.82 4.17 -6.23
C ASP A 280 23.84 5.25 -5.80
N MET A 281 24.52 4.99 -4.68
CA MET A 281 25.70 5.75 -4.27
C MET A 281 26.87 5.48 -5.22
N ASP A 282 27.91 6.31 -5.17
CA ASP A 282 29.12 6.15 -6.00
C ASP A 282 29.68 4.71 -5.91
N PRO A 283 29.67 3.92 -7.01
CA PRO A 283 30.19 2.56 -7.03
C PRO A 283 31.68 2.45 -6.66
N SER A 284 32.42 3.54 -6.81
CA SER A 284 33.85 3.64 -6.47
C SER A 284 34.10 4.18 -5.06
N GLY A 285 33.06 4.65 -4.37
CA GLY A 285 33.14 5.28 -3.05
C GLY A 285 33.09 4.31 -1.86
N PRO A 286 33.27 4.81 -0.62
CA PRO A 286 33.06 4.06 0.62
C PRO A 286 31.64 3.51 0.81
N TYR A 287 30.64 4.09 0.12
CA TYR A 287 29.25 3.62 0.15
C TYR A 287 28.90 2.74 -1.07
N ARG A 288 29.88 2.08 -1.70
CA ARG A 288 29.64 1.17 -2.82
C ARG A 288 28.53 0.17 -2.47
N GLY A 289 27.55 0.00 -3.36
CA GLY A 289 26.42 -0.91 -3.15
C GLY A 289 25.31 -0.38 -2.24
N TYR A 290 25.46 0.82 -1.68
CA TYR A 290 24.36 1.50 -0.97
C TYR A 290 23.49 2.30 -1.92
N LEU A 291 22.25 2.56 -1.50
CA LEU A 291 21.34 3.51 -2.12
C LEU A 291 21.18 4.74 -1.21
N ALA A 292 21.05 5.92 -1.79
CA ALA A 292 20.43 7.07 -1.13
C ALA A 292 18.93 7.08 -1.46
N SER A 293 18.10 7.34 -0.46
CA SER A 293 16.65 7.50 -0.63
C SER A 293 16.12 8.49 0.39
N SER A 294 15.06 9.21 0.03
CA SER A 294 14.21 9.89 1.02
C SER A 294 13.28 8.88 1.70
N LEU A 295 13.00 9.05 2.99
CA LEU A 295 12.02 8.27 3.76
C LEU A 295 11.01 9.19 4.43
N MET A 296 9.72 9.04 4.11
CA MET A 296 8.67 9.97 4.48
C MET A 296 7.30 9.28 4.64
N PRO A 297 6.29 9.94 5.26
CA PRO A 297 4.90 9.50 5.15
C PRO A 297 4.28 9.87 3.79
N LEU A 298 3.11 9.31 3.49
CA LEU A 298 2.36 9.58 2.25
C LEU A 298 1.69 10.96 2.18
N SER A 299 1.65 11.73 3.27
CA SER A 299 0.96 13.02 3.28
C SER A 299 1.51 13.97 4.34
N ARG A 300 1.08 15.24 4.24
CA ARG A 300 1.36 16.34 5.19
C ARG A 300 2.80 16.85 5.24
N THR A 301 3.74 16.20 4.56
CA THR A 301 5.15 16.60 4.60
C THR A 301 5.63 17.31 3.33
N GLN A 302 4.76 17.51 2.34
CA GLN A 302 5.11 18.13 1.05
C GLN A 302 6.30 17.41 0.39
N GLU A 303 6.21 16.07 0.30
CA GLU A 303 7.30 15.16 -0.12
C GLU A 303 8.63 15.31 0.65
N GLY A 304 8.57 15.75 1.91
CA GLY A 304 9.73 15.89 2.78
C GLY A 304 9.91 14.76 3.79
N GLY A 305 11.13 14.29 3.95
CA GLY A 305 11.45 13.22 4.90
C GLY A 305 12.88 13.26 5.43
N ALA A 306 13.35 12.09 5.87
CA ALA A 306 14.72 11.83 6.26
C ALA A 306 15.55 11.30 5.09
N MET A 307 16.87 11.48 5.15
CA MET A 307 17.82 10.90 4.19
C MET A 307 18.32 9.55 4.70
N MET A 308 18.02 8.50 3.96
CA MET A 308 18.44 7.15 4.29
C MET A 308 19.56 6.70 3.36
N PHE A 309 20.62 6.14 3.94
CA PHE A 309 21.53 5.26 3.20
C PHE A 309 21.13 3.82 3.48
N ILE A 310 20.86 3.08 2.41
CA ILE A 310 20.34 1.72 2.42
C ILE A 310 21.43 0.80 1.88
N ASN A 311 21.89 -0.18 2.65
CA ASN A 311 22.84 -1.18 2.16
C ASN A 311 22.09 -2.25 1.34
N ALA A 312 21.68 -1.88 0.13
CA ALA A 312 21.00 -2.78 -0.80
C ALA A 312 21.98 -3.76 -1.48
N ALA A 313 23.26 -3.78 -1.13
CA ALA A 313 24.19 -4.83 -1.53
C ALA A 313 24.17 -6.02 -0.57
N ASP A 314 24.02 -5.77 0.74
CA ASP A 314 24.07 -6.82 1.76
C ASP A 314 22.72 -7.09 2.43
N TYR A 315 21.68 -6.32 2.13
CA TYR A 315 20.36 -6.48 2.74
C TYR A 315 19.24 -6.44 1.71
N SER A 316 18.15 -7.11 2.04
CA SER A 316 16.88 -7.00 1.29
C SER A 316 15.76 -6.35 2.11
N GLU A 317 15.95 -6.26 3.42
CA GLU A 317 15.18 -5.48 4.38
C GLU A 317 16.13 -5.00 5.49
N ASN A 318 15.70 -4.07 6.34
CA ASN A 318 16.52 -3.57 7.45
C ASN A 318 17.09 -4.67 8.35
N ASN A 319 16.37 -5.79 8.47
CA ASN A 319 16.71 -6.94 9.30
C ASN A 319 16.85 -8.28 8.53
N THR A 320 17.01 -8.23 7.20
CA THR A 320 17.17 -9.43 6.37
C THR A 320 18.52 -9.38 5.64
N PRO A 321 19.61 -9.89 6.27
CA PRO A 321 20.95 -9.90 5.69
C PRO A 321 21.06 -10.88 4.52
N ALA A 322 22.04 -10.65 3.65
CA ALA A 322 22.31 -11.47 2.47
C ALA A 322 22.98 -12.81 2.78
N ASN A 323 23.69 -12.89 3.90
CA ASN A 323 24.42 -14.09 4.33
C ASN A 323 24.74 -14.02 5.83
N THR A 324 25.25 -15.12 6.38
CA THR A 324 25.56 -15.30 7.80
C THR A 324 26.72 -14.44 8.32
N THR A 325 27.53 -13.85 7.45
CA THR A 325 28.63 -12.94 7.84
C THR A 325 28.18 -11.50 8.00
N VAL A 326 27.01 -11.16 7.46
CA VAL A 326 26.39 -9.83 7.54
C VAL A 326 25.55 -9.73 8.82
N PRO A 327 25.64 -8.64 9.61
CA PRO A 327 24.84 -8.48 10.82
C PRO A 327 23.33 -8.57 10.57
N THR A 328 22.57 -9.10 11.54
CA THR A 328 21.13 -9.32 11.42
C THR A 328 20.29 -8.05 11.30
N GLN A 329 20.86 -6.87 11.59
CA GLN A 329 20.24 -5.56 11.41
C GLN A 329 21.24 -4.57 10.83
N GLY A 330 20.74 -3.49 10.22
CA GLY A 330 21.58 -2.41 9.68
C GLY A 330 21.40 -2.18 8.18
N GLY A 331 20.33 -2.73 7.58
CA GLY A 331 20.06 -2.55 6.16
C GLY A 331 19.75 -1.10 5.77
N GLN A 332 19.32 -0.25 6.71
CA GLN A 332 19.18 1.20 6.49
C GLN A 332 19.68 2.01 7.68
N ARG A 333 20.06 3.26 7.44
CA ARG A 333 20.32 4.25 8.48
C ARG A 333 20.05 5.67 8.01
N SER A 334 19.59 6.52 8.91
CA SER A 334 19.67 7.97 8.72
C SER A 334 21.14 8.40 8.78
N VAL A 335 21.57 9.24 7.85
CA VAL A 335 22.99 9.65 7.71
C VAL A 335 23.30 11.04 8.25
N THR A 336 22.28 11.74 8.73
CA THR A 336 22.42 13.10 9.25
C THR A 336 22.72 13.05 10.75
N ALA A 337 23.59 13.94 11.23
CA ALA A 337 23.98 14.01 12.64
C ALA A 337 22.79 14.30 13.55
N GLN A 338 21.87 15.13 13.08
CA GLN A 338 20.56 15.33 13.68
C GLN A 338 19.54 14.50 12.93
N ALA A 339 18.74 13.71 13.65
CA ALA A 339 17.70 12.90 13.03
C ALA A 339 16.63 13.82 12.41
N LEU A 340 16.42 13.68 11.10
CA LEU A 340 15.28 14.29 10.43
C LEU A 340 14.06 13.39 10.64
N ASN A 341 12.88 13.97 10.86
CA ASN A 341 11.66 13.22 11.12
C ASN A 341 11.17 12.55 9.83
N ASP A 342 11.07 11.21 9.85
CA ASP A 342 10.58 10.38 8.74
C ASP A 342 9.06 10.12 8.81
N GLY A 343 8.38 10.60 9.86
CA GLY A 343 6.93 10.62 10.02
C GLY A 343 6.32 12.00 9.74
N GLY A 344 4.98 12.07 9.77
CA GLY A 344 4.19 13.29 9.50
C GLY A 344 4.08 14.30 10.65
N GLY A 345 5.01 14.30 11.62
CA GLY A 345 5.03 15.26 12.74
C GLY A 345 5.95 16.43 12.46
N LEU A 346 6.09 17.35 13.41
CA LEU A 346 7.07 18.43 13.30
C LEU A 346 8.49 17.84 13.12
N SER A 347 9.26 18.37 12.16
CA SER A 347 10.64 17.95 11.93
C SER A 347 11.59 19.05 12.36
N GLU A 348 12.03 19.03 13.63
CA GLU A 348 12.78 20.13 14.27
C GLU A 348 14.03 20.57 13.48
N TYR A 349 14.69 19.63 12.80
CA TYR A 349 15.91 19.88 12.03
C TYR A 349 15.66 20.03 10.54
N GLY A 350 14.40 20.19 10.12
CA GLY A 350 14.01 20.36 8.73
C GLY A 350 13.69 19.05 8.02
N ARG A 351 13.46 19.12 6.71
CA ARG A 351 13.13 17.98 5.86
C ARG A 351 13.97 18.03 4.59
N ILE A 352 14.31 16.86 4.06
CA ILE A 352 14.94 16.73 2.74
C ILE A 352 14.00 16.04 1.76
N THR A 353 14.25 16.28 0.48
CA THR A 353 13.73 15.49 -0.64
C THR A 353 14.80 15.35 -1.73
N THR A 354 14.54 14.48 -2.71
CA THR A 354 15.30 14.33 -3.95
C THR A 354 16.83 14.24 -3.79
N PRO A 355 17.35 13.31 -2.95
CA PRO A 355 18.78 13.14 -2.79
C PRO A 355 19.44 12.63 -4.08
N TYR A 356 20.51 13.31 -4.51
CA TYR A 356 21.32 12.94 -5.67
C TYR A 356 22.81 12.79 -5.29
N PRO A 357 23.33 11.55 -5.17
CA PRO A 357 24.74 11.31 -4.88
C PRO A 357 25.69 11.76 -6.01
N LEU A 358 26.82 12.37 -5.67
CA LEU A 358 27.90 12.65 -6.62
C LEU A 358 28.78 11.41 -6.79
N TRP A 359 29.16 11.11 -8.03
CA TRP A 359 30.05 9.99 -8.40
C TRP A 359 31.47 10.48 -8.72
N ASP A 360 32.01 11.26 -7.79
CA ASP A 360 33.33 11.90 -7.87
C ASP A 360 34.28 11.43 -6.75
N GLY A 361 33.94 10.34 -6.06
CA GLY A 361 34.67 9.82 -4.90
C GLY A 361 34.44 10.59 -3.60
N THR A 362 33.74 11.73 -3.61
CA THR A 362 33.54 12.56 -2.42
C THR A 362 32.39 12.08 -1.53
N ASN A 363 31.45 11.31 -2.10
CA ASN A 363 30.21 10.84 -1.44
C ASN A 363 29.28 11.97 -0.99
N ARG A 364 29.50 13.18 -1.51
CA ARG A 364 28.58 14.28 -1.29
C ARG A 364 27.25 13.98 -1.97
N VAL A 365 26.18 14.52 -1.42
CA VAL A 365 24.82 14.33 -1.93
C VAL A 365 24.20 15.71 -2.10
N LEU A 366 23.75 16.01 -3.32
CA LEU A 366 22.86 17.15 -3.55
C LEU A 366 21.48 16.81 -3.00
N VAL A 367 20.87 17.73 -2.28
CA VAL A 367 19.54 17.54 -1.70
C VAL A 367 18.74 18.82 -1.79
N SER A 368 17.43 18.68 -1.89
CA SER A 368 16.51 19.77 -1.61
C SER A 368 16.17 19.73 -0.13
N TYR A 369 16.60 20.75 0.62
CA TYR A 369 16.40 20.85 2.06
C TYR A 369 15.56 22.09 2.41
N ARG A 370 14.66 21.93 3.37
CA ARG A 370 13.96 23.04 4.01
C ARG A 370 14.18 22.98 5.52
N PRO A 371 14.44 24.11 6.20
CA PRO A 371 14.50 24.16 7.65
C PRO A 371 13.12 23.90 8.27
N CYS A 372 13.09 23.74 9.60
CA CYS A 372 11.83 23.69 10.33
C CYS A 372 11.23 25.08 10.46
N GLU A 373 10.07 25.28 9.85
CA GLU A 373 9.32 26.53 9.86
C GLU A 373 7.84 26.25 10.07
N VAL A 374 7.17 27.15 10.78
CA VAL A 374 5.74 27.10 11.12
C VAL A 374 5.16 28.50 10.95
N THR A 375 3.85 28.64 10.90
CA THR A 375 3.23 29.98 10.99
C THR A 375 2.81 30.27 12.42
N ARG A 376 3.10 31.48 12.90
CA ARG A 376 2.61 32.06 14.17
C ARG A 376 1.88 33.34 13.83
N ASP A 377 0.58 33.39 14.10
CA ASP A 377 -0.31 34.50 13.74
C ASP A 377 -0.23 34.86 12.24
N GLY A 378 -0.10 33.83 11.40
CA GLY A 378 0.05 33.97 9.94
C GLY A 378 1.45 34.36 9.45
N VAL A 379 2.42 34.56 10.36
CA VAL A 379 3.82 34.89 10.02
C VAL A 379 4.69 33.64 10.10
N VAL A 380 5.49 33.38 9.08
CA VAL A 380 6.45 32.26 9.09
C VAL A 380 7.56 32.54 10.11
N VAL A 381 7.78 31.60 11.02
CA VAL A 381 8.83 31.65 12.05
C VAL A 381 9.59 30.33 12.09
N SER A 382 10.87 30.39 12.46
CA SER A 382 11.68 29.19 12.64
C SER A 382 11.23 28.39 13.87
N CYS A 383 11.22 27.07 13.76
CA CYS A 383 10.93 26.18 14.90
C CYS A 383 11.91 26.35 16.06
N ALA A 384 13.11 26.90 15.82
CA ALA A 384 14.07 27.23 16.87
C ALA A 384 13.55 28.31 17.84
N THR A 385 12.50 29.05 17.45
CA THR A 385 11.85 30.06 18.30
C THR A 385 10.66 29.52 19.10
N LEU A 386 10.38 28.21 18.99
CA LEU A 386 9.27 27.56 19.69
C LEU A 386 9.72 27.06 21.05
N THR A 387 8.86 27.23 22.04
CA THR A 387 8.96 26.57 23.34
C THR A 387 8.68 25.07 23.22
N ASP A 388 9.12 24.27 24.20
CA ASP A 388 8.85 22.82 24.20
C ASP A 388 7.35 22.51 24.24
N ALA A 389 6.55 23.34 24.92
CA ALA A 389 5.09 23.22 24.93
C ALA A 389 4.46 23.48 23.56
N GLU A 390 4.96 24.48 22.82
CA GLU A 390 4.51 24.76 21.45
C GLU A 390 4.89 23.63 20.48
N LYS A 391 6.10 23.08 20.61
CA LYS A 391 6.53 21.92 19.81
C LYS A 391 5.68 20.70 20.10
N ALA A 392 5.41 20.39 21.37
CA ALA A 392 4.52 19.30 21.77
C ALA A 392 3.11 19.51 21.21
N ARG A 393 2.59 20.75 21.27
CA ARG A 393 1.28 21.12 20.73
C ARG A 393 1.16 20.98 19.21
N LEU A 394 2.24 21.22 18.47
CA LEU A 394 2.30 20.98 17.01
C LEU A 394 2.54 19.51 16.66
N GLY A 395 3.23 18.78 17.53
CA GLY A 395 3.45 17.33 17.39
C GLY A 395 2.23 16.49 17.73
N ASP A 396 1.27 17.02 18.49
CA ASP A 396 0.04 16.32 18.88
C ASP A 396 -0.94 16.19 17.71
N ARG A 397 -1.07 14.95 17.21
CA ARG A 397 -1.96 14.58 16.11
C ARG A 397 -3.39 14.26 16.54
N ASN A 398 -3.64 14.22 17.85
CA ASN A 398 -4.96 13.94 18.41
C ASN A 398 -5.68 15.23 18.79
N ARG A 399 -5.31 16.35 18.19
CA ARG A 399 -6.04 17.61 18.29
C ARG A 399 -7.13 17.65 17.23
N MET A 400 -8.33 18.10 17.61
CA MET A 400 -9.43 18.28 16.67
C MET A 400 -9.01 19.15 15.49
N ALA A 401 -9.40 18.78 14.27
CA ALA A 401 -9.06 19.52 13.06
C ALA A 401 -9.44 21.00 13.14
N ALA A 402 -10.62 21.33 13.70
CA ALA A 402 -11.06 22.70 13.92
C ALA A 402 -10.13 23.47 14.86
N ALA A 403 -9.67 22.84 15.94
CA ALA A 403 -8.73 23.46 16.89
C ALA A 403 -7.36 23.70 16.26
N VAL A 404 -6.88 22.80 15.40
CA VAL A 404 -5.65 23.01 14.61
C VAL A 404 -5.85 24.15 13.61
N ALA A 405 -7.01 24.20 12.95
CA ALA A 405 -7.36 25.21 11.96
C ALA A 405 -7.65 26.60 12.55
N SER A 406 -7.91 26.71 13.86
CA SER A 406 -8.06 27.98 14.57
C SER A 406 -6.83 28.38 15.39
N ASP A 407 -5.85 27.48 15.57
CA ASP A 407 -4.62 27.77 16.32
C ASP A 407 -3.86 28.93 15.67
N SER A 408 -3.30 29.84 16.46
CA SER A 408 -2.39 30.86 15.93
C SER A 408 -1.07 30.25 15.48
N LEU A 409 -0.68 29.08 16.02
CA LEU A 409 0.53 28.36 15.65
C LEU A 409 0.22 27.11 14.82
N ARG A 410 0.77 26.99 13.61
CA ARG A 410 0.47 25.88 12.68
C ARG A 410 1.69 25.38 11.91
N ASP A 411 1.78 24.06 11.72
CA ASP A 411 2.74 23.42 10.80
C ASP A 411 2.20 23.45 9.35
N ASN A 412 2.14 24.64 8.78
CA ASN A 412 1.62 24.90 7.43
C ASN A 412 2.49 25.91 6.66
N ALA A 413 3.75 26.09 7.06
CA ALA A 413 4.67 26.93 6.31
C ALA A 413 4.83 26.37 4.87
N PRO A 414 4.86 27.25 3.85
CA PRO A 414 5.10 26.81 2.48
C PRO A 414 6.42 26.03 2.37
N ALA A 415 6.47 24.95 1.59
CA ALA A 415 7.69 24.17 1.41
C ALA A 415 8.73 24.88 0.52
N ALA A 416 9.41 25.90 1.03
CA ALA A 416 10.48 26.58 0.32
C ALA A 416 11.80 25.77 0.37
N TYR A 417 11.86 24.66 -0.38
CA TYR A 417 13.08 23.87 -0.52
C TYR A 417 14.19 24.66 -1.22
N ALA A 418 15.39 24.63 -0.66
CA ALA A 418 16.62 25.14 -1.27
C ALA A 418 17.58 23.98 -1.56
N VAL A 419 18.47 24.16 -2.54
CA VAL A 419 19.46 23.15 -2.90
C VAL A 419 20.66 23.26 -1.96
N TYR A 420 21.04 22.14 -1.35
CA TYR A 420 22.21 21.99 -0.50
C TYR A 420 23.11 20.87 -1.01
N MET A 421 24.41 21.04 -0.81
CA MET A 421 25.41 19.99 -0.89
C MET A 421 25.68 19.46 0.53
N PHE A 422 25.24 18.24 0.81
CA PHE A 422 25.49 17.54 2.05
C PHE A 422 26.74 16.66 1.95
N ASN A 423 27.64 16.76 2.92
CA ASN A 423 28.78 15.84 3.06
C ASN A 423 28.55 14.91 4.27
N PRO A 424 28.33 13.60 4.05
CA PRO A 424 28.05 12.67 5.15
C PRO A 424 29.26 12.40 6.06
N ALA A 425 30.49 12.55 5.57
CA ALA A 425 31.70 12.32 6.38
C ALA A 425 31.91 13.46 7.39
N ASN A 426 31.70 14.70 6.95
CA ASN A 426 31.95 15.90 7.76
C ASN A 426 30.67 16.50 8.37
N GLN A 427 29.50 15.98 8.01
CA GLN A 427 28.18 16.48 8.43
C GLN A 427 27.96 17.96 8.07
N THR A 428 28.58 18.43 6.99
CA THR A 428 28.47 19.82 6.52
C THR A 428 27.33 19.97 5.53
N TRP A 429 26.56 21.05 5.68
CA TRP A 429 25.47 21.44 4.80
C TRP A 429 25.81 22.77 4.13
N LEU A 430 26.24 22.72 2.87
CA LEU A 430 26.58 23.92 2.11
C LEU A 430 25.41 24.28 1.21
N ILE A 431 24.84 25.46 1.41
CA ILE A 431 23.80 25.96 0.51
C ILE A 431 24.40 26.19 -0.88
N VAL A 432 23.67 25.78 -1.92
CA VAL A 432 24.05 25.91 -3.32
C VAL A 432 23.15 26.92 -4.04
N ALA A 433 21.83 26.84 -3.81
CA ALA A 433 20.86 27.73 -4.42
C ALA A 433 19.64 27.90 -3.49
N ALA A 434 19.24 29.16 -3.27
CA ALA A 434 18.04 29.50 -2.51
C ALA A 434 16.94 29.98 -3.49
N PRO A 435 15.69 29.51 -3.34
CA PRO A 435 14.62 29.95 -4.22
C PRO A 435 14.15 31.38 -3.89
N PRO A 436 13.62 32.12 -4.88
CA PRO A 436 12.88 33.34 -4.60
C PRO A 436 11.59 33.05 -3.82
N GLN A 437 11.03 34.06 -3.16
CA GLN A 437 9.77 33.93 -2.41
C GLN A 437 8.64 33.36 -3.30
N GLY A 438 7.89 32.41 -2.75
CA GLY A 438 6.80 31.72 -3.46
C GLY A 438 7.26 30.55 -4.33
N PHE A 439 8.56 30.23 -4.33
CA PHE A 439 9.14 29.13 -5.07
C PHE A 439 9.98 28.19 -4.20
N MET A 440 10.22 27.01 -4.74
CA MET A 440 11.08 25.97 -4.20
C MET A 440 11.95 25.40 -5.31
N TYR A 441 13.13 24.89 -4.95
CA TYR A 441 14.03 24.18 -5.84
C TYR A 441 14.04 22.70 -5.47
N THR A 442 13.65 21.84 -6.42
CA THR A 442 13.59 20.38 -6.28
C THR A 442 14.47 19.69 -7.32
N ASP A 443 14.75 18.41 -7.09
CA ASP A 443 15.42 17.53 -8.07
C ASP A 443 16.80 18.04 -8.54
N PRO A 444 17.73 18.38 -7.63
CA PRO A 444 19.04 18.85 -8.03
C PRO A 444 19.86 17.72 -8.66
N ILE A 445 20.29 17.92 -9.90
CA ILE A 445 21.15 16.97 -10.64
C ILE A 445 22.50 17.61 -10.98
N PRO A 446 23.63 16.92 -10.76
CA PRO A 446 24.94 17.38 -11.22
C PRO A 446 25.09 17.15 -12.73
N LEU A 447 25.51 18.17 -13.47
CA LEU A 447 25.81 18.08 -14.89
C LEU A 447 27.25 17.55 -15.07
N GLN A 448 27.43 16.29 -14.71
CA GLN A 448 28.71 15.61 -14.69
C GLN A 448 28.64 14.31 -15.48
N ALA A 449 29.71 14.02 -16.22
CA ALA A 449 29.87 12.70 -16.81
C ALA A 449 30.04 11.64 -15.71
N ARG A 450 29.38 10.50 -15.90
CA ARG A 450 29.49 9.31 -15.06
C ARG A 450 29.64 8.07 -15.93
N ALA A 451 30.04 6.96 -15.33
CA ALA A 451 30.05 5.68 -16.01
C ALA A 451 28.63 5.34 -16.50
N GLU A 452 28.50 5.04 -17.78
CA GLU A 452 27.25 4.55 -18.35
C GLU A 452 26.95 3.14 -17.80
N PRO A 453 25.73 2.86 -17.34
CA PRO A 453 25.30 1.54 -16.92
C PRO A 453 25.42 0.46 -18.00
N ASN A 454 25.47 -0.79 -17.56
CA ASN A 454 25.44 -1.92 -18.47
C ASN A 454 24.12 -1.96 -19.27
N ALA A 455 24.21 -2.26 -20.56
CA ALA A 455 23.03 -2.56 -21.39
C ALA A 455 22.58 -4.01 -21.14
N THR A 456 21.64 -4.18 -20.21
CA THR A 456 21.15 -5.50 -19.81
C THR A 456 20.13 -6.04 -20.81
N GLN A 457 20.28 -7.34 -21.14
CA GLN A 457 19.38 -8.02 -22.06
C GLN A 457 18.02 -8.36 -21.39
N PRO A 458 16.94 -8.34 -22.17
CA PRO A 458 15.64 -8.90 -21.78
C PRO A 458 15.74 -10.32 -21.22
N THR A 459 14.81 -10.67 -20.33
CA THR A 459 14.63 -12.07 -19.93
C THR A 459 14.15 -12.89 -21.11
N ALA A 460 14.68 -14.11 -21.29
CA ALA A 460 14.19 -15.00 -22.33
C ALA A 460 12.72 -15.39 -22.07
N VAL A 461 11.87 -15.22 -23.08
CA VAL A 461 10.44 -15.50 -22.99
C VAL A 461 10.03 -16.69 -23.87
N ASP A 462 8.97 -17.37 -23.44
CA ASP A 462 8.29 -18.41 -24.22
C ASP A 462 7.37 -17.75 -25.26
N ALA A 463 7.73 -17.89 -26.54
CA ALA A 463 6.99 -17.27 -27.64
C ALA A 463 5.54 -17.79 -27.77
N ALA A 464 5.27 -19.04 -27.40
CA ALA A 464 3.93 -19.61 -27.50
C ALA A 464 3.01 -19.05 -26.41
N LEU A 465 3.54 -18.86 -25.20
CA LEU A 465 2.81 -18.17 -24.12
C LEU A 465 2.65 -16.67 -24.41
N ALA A 466 3.69 -16.03 -24.95
CA ALA A 466 3.63 -14.62 -25.33
C ALA A 466 2.51 -14.36 -26.36
N ALA A 467 2.35 -15.24 -27.36
CA ALA A 467 1.27 -15.14 -28.36
C ALA A 467 -0.14 -15.27 -27.76
N GLN A 468 -0.26 -15.85 -26.56
CA GLN A 468 -1.52 -16.01 -25.82
C GLN A 468 -1.75 -14.92 -24.77
N ASN A 469 -0.84 -13.95 -24.63
CA ASN A 469 -0.80 -13.01 -23.50
C ASN A 469 -0.79 -13.73 -22.14
N MET A 470 -0.12 -14.87 -22.08
CA MET A 470 0.04 -15.66 -20.86
C MET A 470 1.49 -15.66 -20.43
N ALA A 471 1.71 -15.98 -19.17
CA ALA A 471 3.01 -16.19 -18.54
C ALA A 471 2.93 -17.40 -17.61
N LEU A 472 4.07 -17.84 -17.11
CA LEU A 472 4.16 -18.98 -16.20
C LEU A 472 4.75 -18.54 -14.86
N ILE A 473 4.13 -18.98 -13.77
CA ILE A 473 4.65 -18.85 -12.42
C ILE A 473 4.92 -20.23 -11.85
N GLU A 474 6.10 -20.41 -11.28
CA GLU A 474 6.49 -21.58 -10.49
C GLU A 474 6.92 -21.14 -9.08
N VAL A 475 6.42 -21.82 -8.06
CA VAL A 475 6.93 -21.70 -6.70
C VAL A 475 7.54 -23.04 -6.31
N ARG A 476 8.82 -23.02 -5.91
CA ARG A 476 9.56 -24.26 -5.65
C ARG A 476 9.11 -24.95 -4.38
N SER A 477 8.76 -24.21 -3.33
CA SER A 477 7.97 -24.74 -2.20
C SER A 477 7.30 -23.63 -1.39
N VAL A 478 6.01 -23.77 -1.10
CA VAL A 478 5.30 -22.85 -0.18
C VAL A 478 5.84 -22.88 1.26
N TYR A 479 6.60 -23.91 1.63
CA TYR A 479 7.20 -24.04 2.97
C TYR A 479 8.61 -23.44 3.07
N ASP A 480 9.17 -22.97 1.95
CA ASP A 480 10.41 -22.19 1.97
C ASP A 480 10.11 -20.73 2.31
N THR A 481 10.00 -20.45 3.61
CA THR A 481 9.65 -19.13 4.18
C THR A 481 10.87 -18.43 4.78
N ASP A 482 10.88 -17.10 4.80
CA ASP A 482 11.88 -16.30 5.50
C ASP A 482 11.97 -16.64 7.00
N GLY A 483 13.01 -16.13 7.67
CA GLY A 483 13.16 -16.25 9.12
C GLY A 483 12.05 -15.57 9.94
N LEU A 484 11.10 -14.89 9.29
CA LEU A 484 9.95 -14.26 9.94
C LEU A 484 8.73 -15.22 9.97
N GLY A 485 8.82 -16.38 9.32
CA GLY A 485 7.88 -17.49 9.47
C GLY A 485 6.47 -17.14 8.99
N ARG A 486 6.33 -16.28 7.98
CA ARG A 486 5.03 -15.82 7.49
C ARG A 486 4.23 -16.89 6.74
N MET A 487 4.91 -17.94 6.28
CA MET A 487 4.30 -19.23 5.91
C MET A 487 4.85 -20.37 6.78
N GLY A 488 5.10 -20.08 8.05
CA GLY A 488 5.60 -21.03 9.02
C GLY A 488 4.51 -21.65 9.89
N GLU A 489 4.94 -22.47 10.85
CA GLU A 489 4.06 -23.22 11.77
C GLU A 489 3.10 -22.31 12.57
N GLY A 490 3.49 -21.05 12.82
CA GLY A 490 2.65 -20.08 13.53
C GLY A 490 1.36 -19.68 12.79
N MET A 491 1.24 -20.01 11.50
CA MET A 491 0.01 -19.81 10.71
C MET A 491 -0.98 -20.97 10.84
N LEU A 492 -0.53 -22.07 11.46
CA LEU A 492 -1.29 -23.29 11.65
C LEU A 492 -1.78 -23.40 13.09
N THR A 493 -2.95 -24.00 13.28
CA THR A 493 -3.53 -24.29 14.60
C THR A 493 -3.68 -25.79 14.80
N ALA A 494 -4.15 -26.18 15.99
CA ALA A 494 -4.36 -27.60 16.30
C ALA A 494 -5.33 -28.30 15.35
N VAL A 495 -6.32 -27.59 14.77
CA VAL A 495 -7.30 -28.19 13.86
C VAL A 495 -6.73 -28.49 12.47
N ASP A 496 -5.60 -27.86 12.10
CA ASP A 496 -4.93 -28.13 10.83
C ASP A 496 -4.08 -29.40 10.88
N ARG A 497 -3.83 -29.94 12.07
CA ARG A 497 -2.98 -31.11 12.29
C ARG A 497 -3.85 -32.36 12.35
N PRO A 498 -3.75 -33.27 11.36
CA PRO A 498 -4.43 -34.56 11.43
C PRO A 498 -4.01 -35.37 12.66
N ALA A 499 -4.83 -36.35 13.04
CA ALA A 499 -4.51 -37.25 14.14
C ALA A 499 -3.12 -37.89 13.97
N GLY A 500 -2.27 -37.79 14.99
CA GLY A 500 -0.89 -38.28 14.97
C GLY A 500 0.16 -37.24 14.56
N CYS A 501 -0.24 -36.06 14.09
CA CYS A 501 0.68 -34.97 13.74
C CYS A 501 0.93 -34.04 14.94
N THR A 502 2.20 -33.91 15.35
CA THR A 502 2.61 -32.98 16.41
C THR A 502 2.95 -31.59 15.87
N THR A 503 3.42 -31.49 14.61
CA THR A 503 3.61 -30.24 13.86
C THR A 503 2.98 -30.36 12.48
N GLY A 504 2.55 -29.25 11.88
CA GLY A 504 2.02 -29.21 10.51
C GLY A 504 3.13 -29.15 9.46
N ILE A 505 4.25 -28.49 9.78
CA ILE A 505 5.45 -28.41 8.97
C ILE A 505 6.57 -29.16 9.71
N ALA A 506 7.12 -30.20 9.09
CA ALA A 506 8.31 -30.86 9.62
C ALA A 506 9.52 -29.95 9.42
N LEU A 507 10.36 -29.80 10.44
CA LEU A 507 11.55 -28.95 10.39
C LEU A 507 12.83 -29.78 10.54
N THR A 508 13.90 -29.32 9.90
CA THR A 508 15.26 -29.83 10.03
C THR A 508 16.25 -28.68 10.20
N ALA A 509 17.47 -28.98 10.62
CA ALA A 509 18.54 -27.98 10.68
C ALA A 509 18.78 -27.42 9.27
N ALA A 510 18.96 -26.10 9.19
CA ALA A 510 19.21 -25.44 7.92
C ALA A 510 20.49 -25.97 7.25
N PRO A 511 20.54 -26.06 5.91
CA PRO A 511 21.78 -26.35 5.19
C PRO A 511 22.90 -25.42 5.63
N ASN A 512 24.11 -25.95 5.78
CA ASN A 512 25.28 -25.15 6.13
C ASN A 512 25.80 -24.37 4.91
N GLU A 513 25.01 -23.40 4.46
CA GLU A 513 25.31 -22.54 3.31
C GLU A 513 25.44 -21.08 3.76
N PRO A 514 26.40 -20.30 3.24
CA PRO A 514 26.61 -18.92 3.70
C PRO A 514 25.37 -18.04 3.55
N THR A 515 24.57 -18.23 2.50
CA THR A 515 23.36 -17.44 2.21
C THR A 515 22.12 -17.90 3.00
N GLU A 516 22.23 -19.00 3.74
CA GLU A 516 21.15 -19.49 4.59
C GLU A 516 21.29 -18.90 6.00
N THR A 517 20.46 -17.91 6.32
CA THR A 517 20.53 -17.18 7.58
C THR A 517 19.62 -17.77 8.66
N ARG A 518 18.80 -18.78 8.34
CA ARG A 518 17.88 -19.44 9.26
C ARG A 518 18.61 -20.57 10.00
N SER A 519 18.17 -20.88 11.23
CA SER A 519 18.68 -22.03 11.98
C SER A 519 17.92 -23.33 11.69
N MET A 520 16.64 -23.22 11.35
CA MET A 520 15.73 -24.34 11.05
C MET A 520 14.94 -24.01 9.77
N VAL A 521 14.70 -25.03 8.96
CA VAL A 521 13.97 -24.93 7.69
C VAL A 521 13.03 -26.13 7.50
N ALA A 522 12.11 -26.06 6.55
CA ALA A 522 11.20 -27.18 6.26
C ALA A 522 11.96 -28.42 5.78
N ASP A 523 11.63 -29.59 6.34
CA ASP A 523 12.17 -30.88 5.92
C ASP A 523 11.36 -31.43 4.74
N LEU A 524 11.64 -30.89 3.55
CA LEU A 524 10.94 -31.25 2.33
C LEU A 524 11.13 -32.72 1.95
N ALA A 525 12.25 -33.35 2.35
CA ALA A 525 12.49 -34.77 2.08
C ALA A 525 11.49 -35.67 2.82
N ARG A 526 11.18 -35.34 4.08
CA ARG A 526 10.14 -36.02 4.85
C ARG A 526 8.74 -35.66 4.36
N MET A 527 8.48 -34.38 4.11
CA MET A 527 7.15 -33.89 3.70
C MET A 527 6.68 -34.42 2.34
N LYS A 528 7.61 -34.82 1.46
CA LYS A 528 7.29 -35.44 0.16
C LYS A 528 7.37 -36.97 0.14
N ASN A 529 7.67 -37.62 1.26
CA ASN A 529 7.78 -39.08 1.35
C ASN A 529 6.50 -39.72 1.91
N PRO A 530 5.67 -40.41 1.09
CA PRO A 530 4.42 -41.01 1.55
C PRO A 530 4.52 -42.05 2.67
N ALA A 531 5.72 -42.57 2.96
CA ALA A 531 5.98 -43.47 4.09
C ALA A 531 6.37 -42.72 5.38
N ASP A 532 6.63 -41.41 5.34
CA ASP A 532 6.88 -40.59 6.54
C ASP A 532 5.57 -39.94 7.02
N PRO A 533 5.28 -39.96 8.33
CA PRO A 533 4.09 -39.28 8.87
C PRO A 533 3.96 -37.80 8.46
N ALA A 534 5.08 -37.09 8.27
CA ALA A 534 5.10 -35.68 7.86
C ALA A 534 4.38 -35.43 6.53
N TYR A 535 4.30 -36.45 5.67
CA TYR A 535 3.60 -36.36 4.39
C TYR A 535 2.13 -36.00 4.54
N GLY A 536 1.46 -36.50 5.58
CA GLY A 536 0.06 -36.22 5.84
C GLY A 536 -0.20 -34.94 6.63
N CYS A 537 0.83 -34.36 7.28
CA CYS A 537 0.62 -33.39 8.35
C CYS A 537 0.36 -31.95 7.93
N SER A 538 0.79 -31.54 6.73
CA SER A 538 0.55 -30.16 6.29
C SER A 538 -0.85 -29.95 5.72
N PRO A 539 -1.53 -28.84 6.05
CA PRO A 539 -2.89 -28.54 5.59
C PRO A 539 -2.96 -27.92 4.18
N VAL A 540 -1.86 -27.40 3.62
CA VAL A 540 -1.88 -26.71 2.32
C VAL A 540 -2.24 -27.70 1.21
N ARG A 541 -3.15 -27.30 0.32
CA ARG A 541 -3.59 -28.13 -0.83
C ARG A 541 -3.68 -27.40 -2.15
N PHE A 542 -3.89 -26.09 -2.13
CA PHE A 542 -4.02 -25.33 -3.37
C PHE A 542 -3.41 -23.92 -3.23
N VAL A 543 -3.26 -23.28 -4.38
CA VAL A 543 -3.10 -21.83 -4.51
C VAL A 543 -4.34 -21.26 -5.21
N ARG A 544 -4.87 -20.16 -4.69
CA ARG A 544 -5.88 -19.31 -5.34
C ARG A 544 -5.17 -18.16 -6.03
N VAL A 545 -5.52 -17.91 -7.29
CA VAL A 545 -5.05 -16.74 -8.04
C VAL A 545 -6.19 -15.74 -8.17
N THR A 546 -5.94 -14.50 -7.74
CA THR A 546 -6.84 -13.36 -7.98
C THR A 546 -6.16 -12.36 -8.91
N ARG A 547 -6.96 -11.64 -9.70
CA ARG A 547 -6.51 -10.39 -10.33
C ARG A 547 -7.20 -9.20 -9.67
N ALA A 548 -6.53 -8.08 -9.67
CA ALA A 548 -7.14 -6.83 -9.26
C ALA A 548 -8.19 -6.37 -10.30
N VAL A 549 -9.25 -5.73 -9.81
CA VAL A 549 -10.26 -5.02 -10.59
C VAL A 549 -10.12 -3.55 -10.21
N ALA A 550 -9.55 -2.76 -11.12
CA ALA A 550 -9.19 -1.39 -10.78
C ALA A 550 -10.42 -0.47 -10.72
N PRO A 551 -10.47 0.49 -9.78
CA PRO A 551 -11.48 1.53 -9.77
C PRO A 551 -11.54 2.28 -11.11
N PRO A 552 -12.67 2.32 -11.82
CA PRO A 552 -12.78 3.06 -13.07
C PRO A 552 -12.82 4.58 -12.87
N SER A 553 -12.10 5.30 -13.73
CA SER A 553 -12.19 6.76 -13.80
C SER A 553 -13.63 7.22 -14.05
N GLY A 554 -14.12 8.17 -13.26
CA GLY A 554 -15.46 8.74 -13.41
C GLY A 554 -16.56 8.05 -12.60
N MET A 555 -16.22 7.06 -11.77
CA MET A 555 -17.13 6.50 -10.76
C MET A 555 -16.73 7.00 -9.36
N THR A 556 -17.37 8.08 -8.89
CA THR A 556 -17.12 8.64 -7.55
C THR A 556 -17.85 7.85 -6.47
N GLY A 557 -17.23 7.67 -5.30
CA GLY A 557 -17.84 7.00 -4.16
C GLY A 557 -17.81 5.47 -4.24
N LEU A 558 -16.99 4.91 -5.15
CA LEU A 558 -16.83 3.47 -5.30
C LEU A 558 -16.31 2.86 -3.98
N ARG A 559 -15.43 3.53 -3.23
CA ARG A 559 -14.92 2.99 -1.97
C ARG A 559 -16.02 2.71 -0.96
N GLY A 560 -16.96 3.64 -0.81
CA GLY A 560 -18.14 3.43 0.02
C GLY A 560 -19.00 2.26 -0.46
N SER A 561 -19.01 2.00 -1.77
CA SER A 561 -19.73 0.88 -2.37
C SER A 561 -19.06 -0.48 -2.20
N ILE A 562 -17.71 -0.52 -2.19
CA ILE A 562 -16.92 -1.74 -1.96
C ILE A 562 -17.22 -2.28 -0.56
N GLY A 563 -17.39 -1.41 0.44
CA GLY A 563 -17.79 -1.78 1.80
C GLY A 563 -16.70 -1.56 2.84
N GLU A 564 -16.84 -2.22 3.98
CA GLU A 564 -15.93 -2.15 5.12
C GLU A 564 -14.77 -3.13 4.92
N THR A 565 -13.75 -2.69 4.19
CA THR A 565 -12.60 -3.53 3.84
C THR A 565 -11.35 -2.67 3.63
N ASP A 566 -10.18 -3.30 3.69
CA ASP A 566 -8.90 -2.73 3.26
C ASP A 566 -8.51 -3.16 1.84
N PHE A 567 -9.31 -4.01 1.19
CA PHE A 567 -8.99 -4.57 -0.13
C PHE A 567 -9.81 -3.94 -1.25
N GLU A 568 -9.13 -3.63 -2.36
CA GLU A 568 -9.82 -3.29 -3.60
C GLU A 568 -10.49 -4.49 -4.27
N GLN A 569 -11.41 -4.19 -5.18
CA GLN A 569 -12.16 -5.18 -5.94
C GLN A 569 -11.23 -6.18 -6.63
N GLN A 570 -11.60 -7.45 -6.59
CA GLN A 570 -10.77 -8.57 -6.99
C GLN A 570 -11.58 -9.67 -7.64
N GLN A 571 -11.01 -10.28 -8.67
CA GLN A 571 -11.60 -11.41 -9.37
C GLN A 571 -10.81 -12.69 -9.13
N ILE A 572 -11.47 -13.76 -8.71
CA ILE A 572 -10.86 -15.09 -8.65
C ILE A 572 -10.69 -15.64 -10.07
N LEU A 573 -9.43 -15.83 -10.49
CA LEU A 573 -9.09 -16.45 -11.77
C LEU A 573 -9.15 -17.97 -11.72
N GLY A 574 -8.92 -18.57 -10.54
CA GLY A 574 -9.05 -19.99 -10.30
C GLY A 574 -7.98 -20.56 -9.37
N TYR A 575 -7.82 -21.88 -9.45
CA TYR A 575 -7.06 -22.68 -8.51
C TYR A 575 -6.05 -23.58 -9.21
N ALA A 576 -4.92 -23.83 -8.54
CA ALA A 576 -3.98 -24.88 -8.91
C ALA A 576 -3.60 -25.71 -7.67
N PRO A 577 -3.36 -27.03 -7.81
CA PRO A 577 -2.94 -27.86 -6.70
C PRO A 577 -1.52 -27.51 -6.23
N VAL A 578 -1.27 -27.69 -4.94
CA VAL A 578 0.07 -27.67 -4.34
C VAL A 578 0.50 -29.11 -4.12
N GLU A 579 1.61 -29.50 -4.71
CA GLU A 579 2.16 -30.86 -4.65
C GLU A 579 2.75 -31.17 -3.26
N PRO A 580 3.04 -32.44 -2.94
CA PRO A 580 3.49 -32.82 -1.60
C PRO A 580 4.75 -32.13 -1.07
N ASP A 581 5.71 -31.82 -1.94
CA ASP A 581 6.91 -31.03 -1.64
C ASP A 581 6.63 -29.52 -1.45
N GLY A 582 5.36 -29.11 -1.55
CA GLY A 582 4.92 -27.73 -1.46
C GLY A 582 5.05 -26.95 -2.77
N SER A 583 5.46 -27.57 -3.86
CA SER A 583 5.61 -26.87 -5.15
C SER A 583 4.27 -26.67 -5.86
N PHE A 584 4.16 -25.61 -6.66
CA PHE A 584 3.09 -25.45 -7.63
C PHE A 584 3.60 -24.72 -8.89
N LYS A 585 2.91 -24.93 -10.00
CA LYS A 585 3.25 -24.32 -11.29
C LYS A 585 1.99 -24.10 -12.12
N LEU A 586 1.82 -22.89 -12.64
CA LEU A 586 0.57 -22.48 -13.30
C LEU A 586 0.79 -21.37 -14.33
N HIS A 587 -0.14 -21.28 -15.28
CA HIS A 587 -0.25 -20.15 -16.20
C HIS A 587 -1.10 -19.04 -15.60
N VAL A 588 -0.67 -17.80 -15.82
CA VAL A 588 -1.39 -16.58 -15.44
C VAL A 588 -1.51 -15.61 -16.61
N PRO A 589 -2.51 -14.72 -16.64
CA PRO A 589 -2.52 -13.63 -17.59
C PRO A 589 -1.30 -12.75 -17.41
N ALA A 590 -0.63 -12.42 -18.51
CA ALA A 590 0.47 -11.46 -18.53
C ALA A 590 -0.06 -10.03 -18.46
N ASP A 591 0.82 -9.07 -18.16
CA ASP A 591 0.50 -7.63 -18.15
C ASP A 591 -0.73 -7.31 -17.27
N THR A 592 -0.91 -8.07 -16.18
CA THR A 592 -2.06 -8.04 -15.27
C THR A 592 -1.57 -8.13 -13.82
N PRO A 593 -2.03 -7.23 -12.91
CA PRO A 593 -1.74 -7.34 -11.48
C PRO A 593 -2.51 -8.52 -10.89
N ILE A 594 -1.77 -9.46 -10.32
CA ILE A 594 -2.33 -10.66 -9.68
C ILE A 594 -1.82 -10.82 -8.24
N ALA A 595 -2.63 -11.47 -7.41
CA ALA A 595 -2.24 -11.92 -6.08
C ALA A 595 -2.43 -13.43 -5.95
N LEU A 596 -1.69 -14.01 -5.01
CA LEU A 596 -1.71 -15.44 -4.70
C LEU A 596 -2.08 -15.63 -3.24
N SER A 597 -3.02 -16.54 -2.98
CA SER A 597 -3.33 -17.00 -1.62
C SER A 597 -3.08 -18.49 -1.52
N ILE A 598 -2.32 -18.91 -0.50
CA ILE A 598 -2.11 -20.33 -0.22
C ILE A 598 -3.28 -20.81 0.62
N ILE A 599 -3.98 -21.85 0.16
CA ILE A 599 -5.25 -22.28 0.78
C ILE A 599 -5.19 -23.72 1.28
N ASP A 600 -5.90 -23.97 2.38
CA ASP A 600 -6.01 -25.28 3.01
C ASP A 600 -7.02 -26.20 2.30
N ASN A 601 -7.20 -27.40 2.84
CA ASN A 601 -8.14 -28.41 2.34
C ASN A 601 -9.63 -28.03 2.44
N LYS A 602 -9.96 -26.89 3.05
CA LYS A 602 -11.33 -26.34 3.17
C LYS A 602 -11.51 -25.06 2.37
N GLY A 603 -10.50 -24.68 1.58
CA GLY A 603 -10.50 -23.48 0.75
C GLY A 603 -10.21 -22.18 1.50
N ARG A 604 -9.77 -22.24 2.76
CA ARG A 604 -9.46 -21.06 3.58
C ARG A 604 -8.03 -20.62 3.31
N GLY A 605 -7.82 -19.32 3.06
CA GLY A 605 -6.49 -18.75 2.93
C GLY A 605 -5.69 -18.91 4.22
N ILE A 606 -4.52 -19.56 4.14
CA ILE A 606 -3.52 -19.61 5.21
C ILE A 606 -2.73 -18.30 5.20
N GLN A 607 -2.27 -17.87 4.03
CA GLN A 607 -1.63 -16.58 3.80
C GLN A 607 -2.10 -15.99 2.48
N THR A 608 -2.31 -14.68 2.48
CA THR A 608 -2.62 -13.88 1.30
C THR A 608 -1.43 -12.99 0.97
N HIS A 609 -0.97 -13.03 -0.29
CA HIS A 609 0.10 -12.15 -0.75
C HIS A 609 -0.44 -10.74 -0.96
N THR A 610 -0.02 -9.79 -0.12
CA THR A 610 -0.51 -8.40 -0.11
C THR A 610 0.29 -7.46 -1.01
N ASN A 611 0.79 -7.95 -2.14
CA ASN A 611 1.43 -7.15 -3.18
C ASN A 611 1.00 -7.63 -4.57
N TRP A 612 0.84 -6.70 -5.52
CA TRP A 612 0.57 -7.06 -6.91
C TRP A 612 1.79 -7.65 -7.60
N ILE A 613 1.73 -8.94 -7.90
CA ILE A 613 2.67 -9.62 -8.79
C ILE A 613 2.27 -9.29 -10.23
N GLN A 614 3.27 -9.10 -11.08
CA GLN A 614 3.06 -9.00 -12.52
C GLN A 614 4.13 -9.84 -13.24
N VAL A 615 3.80 -10.28 -14.45
CA VAL A 615 4.69 -11.00 -15.37
C VAL A 615 4.39 -10.55 -16.79
N ARG A 616 5.42 -10.48 -17.63
CA ARG A 616 5.32 -10.07 -19.05
C ARG A 616 4.91 -11.26 -19.94
N PRO A 617 4.39 -11.02 -21.15
CA PRO A 617 3.98 -12.09 -22.05
C PRO A 617 5.14 -13.06 -22.34
N GLY A 618 4.91 -14.35 -22.09
CA GLY A 618 5.90 -15.40 -22.24
C GLY A 618 6.93 -15.50 -21.11
N GLU A 619 6.92 -14.61 -20.13
CA GLU A 619 7.83 -14.67 -18.99
C GLU A 619 7.59 -15.94 -18.17
N ARG A 620 8.70 -16.57 -17.75
CA ARG A 620 8.68 -17.65 -16.77
C ARG A 620 9.30 -17.12 -15.48
N ARG A 621 8.46 -16.97 -14.45
CA ARG A 621 8.88 -16.48 -13.14
C ARG A 621 8.93 -17.62 -12.14
N THR A 622 10.09 -17.80 -11.51
CA THR A 622 10.27 -18.78 -10.44
C THR A 622 10.51 -18.06 -9.12
N CYS A 623 9.75 -18.42 -8.09
CA CYS A 623 10.01 -18.03 -6.71
C CYS A 623 10.49 -19.26 -5.94
N ASP A 624 11.47 -19.10 -5.06
CA ASP A 624 11.95 -20.21 -4.23
C ASP A 624 10.87 -20.66 -3.22
N GLY A 625 10.17 -19.69 -2.61
CA GLY A 625 9.02 -19.97 -1.77
C GLY A 625 8.16 -18.75 -1.44
N CYS A 626 7.17 -18.95 -0.57
CA CYS A 626 6.27 -17.89 -0.13
C CYS A 626 6.98 -17.01 0.90
N HIS A 627 7.55 -15.89 0.44
CA HIS A 627 8.45 -15.03 1.21
C HIS A 627 9.75 -15.74 1.63
N SER A 628 10.36 -16.58 0.79
CA SER A 628 11.71 -17.11 1.06
C SER A 628 12.74 -15.97 1.23
N PRO A 629 13.91 -16.23 1.87
CA PRO A 629 14.99 -15.25 1.89
C PRO A 629 15.33 -14.82 0.45
N ARG A 630 15.19 -13.52 0.15
CA ARG A 630 15.31 -12.99 -1.23
C ARG A 630 16.67 -13.21 -1.90
N ARG A 631 17.69 -13.56 -1.11
CA ARG A 631 19.07 -13.81 -1.54
C ARG A 631 19.55 -15.22 -1.16
N GLY A 632 18.65 -16.04 -0.61
CA GLY A 632 18.95 -17.43 -0.28
C GLY A 632 18.88 -18.32 -1.52
N ALA A 633 19.22 -19.58 -1.34
CA ALA A 633 18.93 -20.63 -2.31
C ALA A 633 17.63 -21.33 -1.92
N SER A 634 16.86 -21.76 -2.92
CA SER A 634 15.67 -22.60 -2.70
C SER A 634 16.01 -23.87 -1.90
N LEU A 635 15.20 -24.17 -0.89
CA LEU A 635 15.22 -25.45 -0.17
C LEU A 635 14.89 -26.64 -1.08
N ASN A 636 13.96 -26.46 -2.02
CA ASN A 636 13.60 -27.50 -2.98
C ASN A 636 14.53 -27.49 -4.19
N SER A 637 15.83 -27.69 -3.97
CA SER A 637 16.87 -27.72 -5.01
C SER A 637 17.90 -28.84 -4.73
N GLY A 638 18.87 -29.02 -5.64
CA GLY A 638 19.97 -29.97 -5.47
C GLY A 638 19.54 -31.41 -5.12
N VAL A 639 20.12 -31.96 -4.05
CA VAL A 639 19.80 -33.33 -3.60
C VAL A 639 18.36 -33.45 -3.10
N VAL A 640 17.83 -32.42 -2.44
CA VAL A 640 16.46 -32.45 -1.90
C VAL A 640 15.45 -32.63 -3.02
N VAL A 641 15.52 -31.83 -4.08
CA VAL A 641 14.59 -31.94 -5.22
C VAL A 641 14.77 -33.26 -5.98
N ASN A 642 16.00 -33.74 -6.11
CA ASN A 642 16.32 -34.95 -6.88
C ASN A 642 16.08 -36.27 -6.15
N THR A 643 15.97 -36.25 -4.82
CA THR A 643 15.71 -37.47 -4.05
C THR A 643 14.23 -37.81 -4.16
N MET A 644 13.89 -38.84 -4.93
CA MET A 644 12.52 -39.36 -5.07
C MET A 644 12.33 -40.56 -4.13
N PRO A 645 11.50 -40.46 -3.08
CA PRO A 645 11.26 -41.56 -2.14
C PRO A 645 10.72 -42.83 -2.83
N ALA A 646 11.14 -44.01 -2.36
CA ALA A 646 10.69 -45.30 -2.89
C ALA A 646 9.18 -45.57 -2.72
N ALA A 647 8.56 -44.87 -1.76
CA ALA A 647 7.12 -44.91 -1.50
C ALA A 647 6.29 -44.10 -2.53
N LEU A 648 6.94 -43.44 -3.50
CA LEU A 648 6.27 -42.79 -4.61
C LEU A 648 5.90 -43.79 -5.71
N VAL A 649 4.85 -43.50 -6.47
CA VAL A 649 4.48 -44.26 -7.66
C VAL A 649 5.65 -44.30 -8.65
N ALA A 650 6.11 -45.51 -8.96
CA ALA A 650 7.35 -45.75 -9.70
C ALA A 650 7.41 -45.06 -11.07
N SER A 651 6.28 -44.94 -11.79
CA SER A 651 6.24 -44.25 -13.08
C SER A 651 6.47 -42.74 -12.95
N LEU A 652 5.88 -42.10 -11.94
CA LEU A 652 6.08 -40.66 -11.71
C LEU A 652 7.49 -40.37 -11.19
N ALA A 653 7.99 -41.21 -10.28
CA ALA A 653 9.36 -41.10 -9.78
C ALA A 653 10.40 -41.36 -10.89
N GLY A 654 10.14 -42.31 -11.79
CA GLY A 654 11.02 -42.63 -12.93
C GLY A 654 11.01 -41.57 -14.03
N ASP A 655 9.90 -40.85 -14.19
CA ASP A 655 9.79 -39.77 -15.16
C ASP A 655 10.41 -38.44 -14.69
N HIS A 656 10.70 -38.29 -13.39
CA HIS A 656 11.34 -37.10 -12.81
C HIS A 656 12.67 -36.78 -13.51
N GLN A 657 12.87 -35.51 -13.87
CA GLN A 657 14.16 -35.03 -14.37
C GLN A 657 14.89 -34.24 -13.30
N SER A 658 16.23 -34.31 -13.33
CA SER A 658 17.05 -33.61 -12.35
C SER A 658 16.74 -32.10 -12.30
N GLY A 659 16.48 -31.59 -11.10
CA GLY A 659 16.13 -30.20 -10.83
C GLY A 659 14.62 -29.91 -10.82
N GLU A 660 13.77 -30.82 -11.31
CA GLU A 660 12.32 -30.64 -11.34
C GLU A 660 11.69 -30.80 -9.97
N THR A 661 10.90 -29.82 -9.56
CA THR A 661 9.95 -29.98 -8.46
C THR A 661 8.88 -31.02 -8.82
N MET A 662 8.12 -31.50 -7.84
CA MET A 662 6.98 -32.38 -8.11
C MET A 662 5.99 -31.71 -9.07
N ALA A 663 5.71 -30.42 -8.90
CA ALA A 663 4.83 -29.66 -9.80
C ALA A 663 5.40 -29.56 -11.22
N SER A 664 6.71 -29.33 -11.36
CA SER A 664 7.37 -29.32 -12.68
C SER A 664 7.29 -30.68 -13.38
N THR A 665 7.51 -31.79 -12.65
CA THR A 665 7.37 -33.15 -13.20
C THR A 665 5.94 -33.40 -13.70
N ARG A 666 4.93 -33.10 -12.86
CA ARG A 666 3.51 -33.30 -13.20
C ARG A 666 3.06 -32.49 -14.40
N THR A 667 3.42 -31.21 -14.44
CA THR A 667 2.98 -30.30 -15.51
C THR A 667 3.72 -30.55 -16.81
N ARG A 668 4.94 -31.11 -16.78
CA ARG A 668 5.61 -31.60 -18.00
C ARG A 668 4.91 -32.83 -18.58
N GLN A 669 4.51 -33.78 -17.74
CA GLN A 669 3.75 -34.96 -18.19
C GLN A 669 2.34 -34.59 -18.69
N ASN A 670 1.72 -33.60 -18.05
CA ASN A 670 0.40 -33.12 -18.43
C ASN A 670 0.32 -31.60 -18.32
N ALA A 671 0.57 -30.94 -19.46
CA ALA A 671 0.54 -29.48 -19.57
C ALA A 671 -0.84 -28.87 -19.26
N ALA A 672 -1.93 -29.64 -19.31
CA ALA A 672 -3.27 -29.14 -18.94
C ALA A 672 -3.36 -28.74 -17.46
N LEU A 673 -2.50 -29.30 -16.59
CA LEU A 673 -2.42 -28.97 -15.17
C LEU A 673 -1.85 -27.56 -14.91
N LEU A 674 -1.28 -26.90 -15.93
CA LEU A 674 -0.87 -25.50 -15.84
C LEU A 674 -2.07 -24.54 -15.85
N ASN A 675 -3.23 -24.98 -16.34
CA ASN A 675 -4.40 -24.12 -16.45
C ASN A 675 -5.13 -24.02 -15.11
N LEU A 676 -5.57 -22.81 -14.75
CA LEU A 676 -6.33 -22.57 -13.53
C LEU A 676 -7.72 -23.22 -13.59
N SER A 677 -7.99 -24.10 -12.63
CA SER A 677 -9.30 -24.74 -12.44
C SER A 677 -10.31 -23.77 -11.85
N ALA A 678 -11.59 -23.91 -12.20
CA ALA A 678 -12.69 -23.18 -11.55
C ALA A 678 -13.02 -23.72 -10.15
N ASP A 679 -12.71 -24.99 -9.92
CA ASP A 679 -13.00 -25.71 -8.67
C ASP A 679 -11.72 -26.20 -8.00
N MET A 680 -11.78 -26.39 -6.69
CA MET A 680 -10.71 -27.00 -5.92
C MET A 680 -10.83 -28.52 -6.01
N SER A 681 -9.98 -29.14 -6.83
CA SER A 681 -9.92 -30.60 -6.96
C SER A 681 -8.48 -31.10 -6.80
N PHE A 682 -8.27 -31.99 -5.84
CA PHE A 682 -6.99 -32.60 -5.56
C PHE A 682 -7.14 -34.12 -5.42
N THR A 683 -6.20 -34.85 -6.00
CA THR A 683 -6.03 -36.28 -5.78
C THR A 683 -4.55 -36.53 -5.66
N ASP A 684 -4.16 -37.28 -4.63
CA ASP A 684 -2.79 -37.68 -4.45
C ASP A 684 -2.45 -38.81 -5.42
N VAL A 685 -1.70 -38.47 -6.46
CA VAL A 685 -1.19 -39.42 -7.46
C VAL A 685 0.20 -39.93 -7.12
N TRP A 686 0.82 -39.40 -6.07
CA TRP A 686 2.23 -39.60 -5.76
C TRP A 686 2.43 -40.80 -4.84
N ALA A 687 1.54 -40.99 -3.86
CA ALA A 687 1.64 -42.11 -2.92
C ALA A 687 1.36 -43.47 -3.60
N ASP A 688 2.32 -44.39 -3.54
CA ASP A 688 2.13 -45.78 -3.96
C ASP A 688 1.43 -46.58 -2.86
N THR A 689 0.11 -46.50 -2.82
CA THR A 689 -0.73 -47.18 -1.81
C THR A 689 -0.74 -48.71 -1.94
N THR A 690 -0.05 -49.28 -2.92
CA THR A 690 0.17 -50.74 -2.99
C THR A 690 1.25 -51.20 -2.01
N GLN A 691 2.09 -50.29 -1.53
CA GLN A 691 3.15 -50.57 -0.55
C GLN A 691 2.63 -50.49 0.89
N THR A 692 3.10 -51.40 1.73
CA THR A 692 2.75 -51.43 3.16
C THR A 692 3.21 -50.15 3.87
N GLY A 693 2.30 -49.52 4.62
CA GLY A 693 2.60 -48.33 5.42
C GLY A 693 2.55 -47.01 4.64
N VAL A 694 2.21 -47.04 3.35
CA VAL A 694 2.03 -45.85 2.51
C VAL A 694 0.55 -45.46 2.47
N THR A 695 0.26 -44.20 2.79
CA THR A 695 -1.11 -43.67 2.74
C THR A 695 -1.14 -42.40 1.89
N ALA A 696 -2.05 -42.38 0.92
CA ALA A 696 -2.31 -41.20 0.10
C ALA A 696 -2.95 -40.08 0.93
N ARG A 697 -2.61 -38.82 0.62
CA ARG A 697 -3.35 -37.67 1.14
C ARG A 697 -4.81 -37.76 0.69
N PRO A 698 -5.78 -37.39 1.57
CA PRO A 698 -7.19 -37.43 1.20
C PRO A 698 -7.49 -36.62 -0.06
N ALA A 699 -8.28 -37.20 -0.96
CA ALA A 699 -8.80 -36.49 -2.13
C ALA A 699 -9.76 -35.37 -1.70
N ILE A 700 -9.76 -34.28 -2.45
CA ILE A 700 -10.57 -33.09 -2.17
C ILE A 700 -11.31 -32.71 -3.45
N SER A 701 -12.59 -32.42 -3.33
CA SER A 701 -13.40 -31.82 -4.39
C SER A 701 -14.38 -30.85 -3.76
N ILE A 702 -14.20 -29.56 -4.00
CA ILE A 702 -15.07 -28.49 -3.48
C ILE A 702 -15.58 -27.68 -4.67
N ARG A 703 -16.85 -27.87 -5.02
CA ARG A 703 -17.54 -27.22 -6.14
C ARG A 703 -18.70 -26.38 -5.64
N TYR A 704 -19.15 -25.40 -6.42
CA TYR A 704 -20.44 -24.77 -6.13
C TYR A 704 -21.61 -25.69 -6.48
N THR A 705 -21.51 -26.45 -7.56
CA THR A 705 -22.53 -27.41 -8.00
C THR A 705 -21.89 -28.67 -8.56
N GLY A 706 -22.63 -29.78 -8.61
CA GLY A 706 -22.11 -31.05 -9.09
C GLY A 706 -21.11 -31.69 -8.13
N ASN A 707 -21.27 -31.49 -6.82
CA ASN A 707 -20.57 -32.24 -5.79
C ASN A 707 -21.09 -33.69 -5.74
N ALA A 708 -20.28 -34.60 -5.18
CA ALA A 708 -20.63 -36.02 -5.11
C ALA A 708 -21.93 -36.27 -4.32
N ASN A 709 -22.17 -35.45 -3.29
CA ASN A 709 -23.44 -35.38 -2.59
C ASN A 709 -24.20 -34.13 -3.07
N PRO A 710 -25.34 -34.24 -3.76
CA PRO A 710 -26.11 -33.09 -4.22
C PRO A 710 -26.60 -32.16 -3.10
N ALA A 711 -26.69 -32.64 -1.85
CA ALA A 711 -27.02 -31.79 -0.71
C ALA A 711 -25.90 -30.77 -0.37
N ASP A 712 -24.69 -31.01 -0.88
CA ASP A 712 -23.54 -30.12 -0.76
C ASP A 712 -23.47 -29.04 -1.85
N ASP A 713 -24.40 -29.04 -2.81
CA ASP A 713 -24.49 -28.01 -3.84
C ASP A 713 -25.13 -26.72 -3.32
N LEU A 714 -24.72 -25.60 -3.92
CA LEU A 714 -25.30 -24.30 -3.68
C LEU A 714 -26.68 -24.24 -4.35
N VAL A 715 -27.71 -23.86 -3.59
CA VAL A 715 -29.07 -23.63 -4.11
C VAL A 715 -29.46 -22.16 -4.18
N THR A 716 -28.59 -21.29 -3.65
CA THR A 716 -28.65 -19.84 -3.81
C THR A 716 -27.91 -19.44 -5.10
N ALA A 717 -27.81 -18.14 -5.38
CA ALA A 717 -27.07 -17.64 -6.54
C ALA A 717 -25.63 -18.16 -6.56
N VAL A 718 -25.24 -18.74 -7.69
CA VAL A 718 -23.89 -19.29 -7.92
C VAL A 718 -23.04 -18.23 -8.60
N PRO A 719 -21.88 -17.86 -8.03
CA PRO A 719 -20.94 -16.99 -8.73
C PRO A 719 -20.58 -17.55 -10.09
N ALA A 720 -20.49 -16.68 -11.10
CA ALA A 720 -20.14 -17.11 -12.44
C ALA A 720 -18.81 -17.89 -12.43
N THR A 721 -18.76 -19.04 -13.11
CA THR A 721 -17.56 -19.88 -13.21
C THR A 721 -16.81 -19.67 -14.54
N THR A 722 -17.38 -18.91 -15.46
CA THR A 722 -16.84 -18.60 -16.80
C THR A 722 -17.14 -17.15 -17.19
N GLY A 723 -16.52 -16.68 -18.27
CA GLY A 723 -16.73 -15.32 -18.79
C GLY A 723 -16.06 -14.23 -17.95
N VAL A 724 -16.38 -12.98 -18.28
CA VAL A 724 -15.72 -11.79 -17.69
C VAL A 724 -16.05 -11.59 -16.20
N ARG A 725 -17.23 -12.02 -15.75
CA ARG A 725 -17.67 -11.99 -14.33
C ARG A 725 -17.24 -13.22 -13.52
N ARG A 726 -16.44 -14.14 -14.08
CA ARG A 726 -16.00 -15.35 -13.38
C ARG A 726 -15.39 -15.00 -12.03
N GLY A 727 -15.82 -15.64 -10.93
CA GLY A 727 -15.16 -15.46 -9.63
C GLY A 727 -15.36 -14.08 -8.99
N ILE A 728 -16.33 -13.30 -9.46
CA ILE A 728 -16.86 -12.12 -8.76
C ILE A 728 -17.84 -12.58 -7.70
N ILE A 729 -17.75 -12.02 -6.50
CA ILE A 729 -18.66 -12.30 -5.39
C ILE A 729 -19.13 -10.98 -4.78
N ASN A 730 -20.41 -10.66 -4.98
CA ASN A 730 -21.12 -9.56 -4.33
C ASN A 730 -21.90 -10.05 -3.11
N TYR A 731 -21.88 -9.31 -2.00
CA TYR A 731 -22.58 -9.70 -0.77
C TYR A 731 -24.10 -9.81 -0.95
N PRO A 732 -24.82 -8.81 -1.51
CA PRO A 732 -26.28 -8.88 -1.62
C PRO A 732 -26.77 -10.02 -2.52
N GLU A 733 -26.00 -10.33 -3.57
CA GLU A 733 -26.35 -11.34 -4.56
C GLU A 733 -26.01 -12.76 -4.07
N HIS A 734 -24.83 -12.95 -3.46
CA HIS A 734 -24.31 -14.28 -3.18
C HIS A 734 -24.33 -14.67 -1.71
N ILE A 735 -24.06 -13.73 -0.79
CA ILE A 735 -23.90 -14.02 0.64
C ILE A 735 -25.21 -13.85 1.41
N GLN A 736 -25.91 -12.72 1.22
CA GLN A 736 -27.18 -12.45 1.90
C GLN A 736 -28.23 -13.58 1.72
N PRO A 737 -28.37 -14.23 0.55
CA PRO A 737 -29.32 -15.35 0.41
C PRO A 737 -29.01 -16.56 1.29
N LEU A 738 -27.77 -16.73 1.76
CA LEU A 738 -27.40 -17.83 2.66
C LEU A 738 -28.14 -17.74 4.00
N TRP A 739 -28.42 -16.51 4.46
CA TRP A 739 -29.04 -16.24 5.76
C TRP A 739 -30.54 -16.49 5.79
N THR A 740 -31.20 -16.34 4.64
CA THR A 740 -32.65 -16.54 4.48
C THR A 740 -33.01 -17.91 3.93
N ARG A 741 -32.01 -18.71 3.51
CA ARG A 741 -32.21 -20.07 3.02
C ARG A 741 -32.89 -20.93 4.08
N SER A 742 -34.00 -21.55 3.70
CA SER A 742 -34.69 -22.57 4.50
C SER A 742 -33.86 -23.85 4.64
N ARG A 743 -33.78 -24.36 5.87
CA ARG A 743 -32.97 -25.52 6.30
C ARG A 743 -33.82 -26.43 7.19
N GLY A 744 -33.38 -27.68 7.35
CA GLY A 744 -34.05 -28.67 8.19
C GLY A 744 -35.37 -29.20 7.61
N THR A 745 -36.06 -30.03 8.39
CA THR A 745 -37.31 -30.68 7.96
C THR A 745 -38.37 -29.64 7.61
N ALA A 746 -38.93 -29.74 6.40
CA ALA A 746 -39.91 -28.79 5.85
C ALA A 746 -39.44 -27.32 5.81
N GLY A 747 -38.13 -27.05 5.86
CA GLY A 747 -37.60 -25.69 5.81
C GLY A 747 -37.78 -24.88 7.10
N ALA A 748 -37.99 -25.56 8.24
CA ALA A 748 -38.31 -24.94 9.52
C ALA A 748 -37.26 -23.96 10.06
N ASN A 749 -36.01 -24.03 9.59
CA ASN A 749 -34.90 -23.23 10.12
C ASN A 749 -34.36 -22.26 9.06
N THR A 750 -34.16 -21.00 9.43
CA THR A 750 -33.37 -20.02 8.67
C THR A 750 -32.44 -19.31 9.65
N CYS A 751 -31.31 -18.74 9.19
CA CYS A 751 -30.44 -17.98 10.08
C CYS A 751 -31.18 -16.76 10.62
N THR A 752 -31.95 -16.07 9.75
CA THR A 752 -32.83 -14.95 10.13
C THR A 752 -33.96 -15.34 11.09
N GLY A 753 -34.31 -16.62 11.20
CA GLY A 753 -35.29 -17.08 12.19
C GLY A 753 -34.79 -16.96 13.63
N CYS A 754 -33.46 -16.97 13.82
CA CYS A 754 -32.81 -16.81 15.13
C CYS A 754 -32.05 -15.48 15.24
N HIS A 755 -31.56 -14.93 14.13
CA HIS A 755 -30.75 -13.71 14.04
C HIS A 755 -31.49 -12.62 13.26
N ALA A 756 -32.49 -12.02 13.89
CA ALA A 756 -33.29 -10.92 13.36
C ALA A 756 -33.56 -9.84 14.42
N ASP A 757 -32.78 -9.86 15.51
CA ASP A 757 -32.92 -8.91 16.60
C ASP A 757 -31.94 -7.76 16.37
N SER A 758 -32.47 -6.57 16.14
CA SER A 758 -31.67 -5.35 16.02
C SER A 758 -30.84 -5.03 17.26
N ALA A 759 -31.18 -5.59 18.43
CA ALA A 759 -30.45 -5.44 19.70
C ALA A 759 -29.34 -6.48 19.90
N ALA A 760 -29.20 -7.44 18.98
CA ALA A 760 -28.16 -8.44 18.93
C ALA A 760 -27.74 -8.63 17.46
N LEU A 761 -27.36 -9.84 17.04
CA LEU A 761 -27.02 -10.10 15.63
C LEU A 761 -28.28 -10.09 14.74
N ASP A 762 -28.30 -9.18 13.75
CA ASP A 762 -29.37 -9.05 12.76
C ASP A 762 -28.88 -9.42 11.34
N LEU A 763 -29.29 -10.60 10.85
CA LEU A 763 -28.90 -11.10 9.53
C LEU A 763 -29.95 -10.81 8.43
N ARG A 764 -30.94 -9.95 8.71
CA ARG A 764 -31.97 -9.59 7.73
C ARG A 764 -31.40 -8.78 6.56
N ALA A 765 -32.08 -8.89 5.42
CA ALA A 765 -31.77 -8.16 4.19
C ALA A 765 -32.43 -6.77 4.13
N THR A 766 -32.60 -6.12 5.28
CA THR A 766 -33.14 -4.76 5.37
C THR A 766 -32.07 -3.75 4.92
N THR A 767 -32.50 -2.63 4.33
CA THR A 767 -31.58 -1.57 3.87
C THR A 767 -31.29 -0.64 5.04
N ALA A 768 -30.02 -0.58 5.44
CA ALA A 768 -29.51 0.31 6.47
C ALA A 768 -29.33 1.75 5.92
N GLY A 769 -29.02 2.70 6.80
CA GLY A 769 -28.87 4.12 6.46
C GLY A 769 -27.74 4.40 5.48
N THR A 770 -26.74 3.51 5.42
CA THR A 770 -25.64 3.57 4.43
C THR A 770 -26.05 3.09 3.04
N GLY A 771 -27.25 2.52 2.88
CA GLY A 771 -27.72 1.86 1.66
C GLY A 771 -27.28 0.40 1.53
N ARG A 772 -26.43 -0.09 2.43
CA ARG A 772 -26.02 -1.50 2.51
C ARG A 772 -27.09 -2.33 3.22
N VAL A 773 -26.99 -3.66 3.10
CA VAL A 773 -27.90 -4.55 3.86
C VAL A 773 -27.41 -4.68 5.30
N THR A 774 -28.32 -4.68 6.27
CA THR A 774 -28.02 -4.69 7.72
C THR A 774 -27.07 -5.82 8.11
N SER A 775 -27.32 -7.02 7.60
CA SER A 775 -26.48 -8.20 7.83
C SER A 775 -25.01 -8.02 7.44
N TYR A 776 -24.70 -7.15 6.48
CA TYR A 776 -23.31 -6.83 6.13
C TYR A 776 -22.67 -5.98 7.22
N GLU A 777 -23.36 -4.94 7.66
CA GLU A 777 -22.86 -4.01 8.66
C GLU A 777 -22.64 -4.70 10.01
N GLU A 778 -23.58 -5.54 10.41
CA GLU A 778 -23.51 -6.35 11.64
C GLU A 778 -22.31 -7.31 11.65
N LEU A 779 -21.94 -7.86 10.49
CA LEU A 779 -20.82 -8.79 10.41
C LEU A 779 -19.45 -8.07 10.44
N LEU A 780 -19.36 -6.86 9.88
CA LEU A 780 -18.07 -6.21 9.56
C LEU A 780 -17.69 -5.03 10.47
N LEU A 781 -18.65 -4.28 11.04
CA LEU A 781 -18.33 -3.06 11.79
C LEU A 781 -18.05 -3.30 13.27
N GLY A 782 -18.74 -4.27 13.88
CA GLY A 782 -18.76 -4.45 15.34
C GLY A 782 -19.54 -3.37 16.10
N ASP A 783 -19.98 -3.72 17.30
CA ASP A 783 -20.79 -2.85 18.15
C ASP A 783 -19.97 -1.68 18.74
N PRO A 784 -20.53 -0.47 18.89
CA PRO A 784 -19.86 0.59 19.63
C PRO A 784 -19.53 0.18 21.07
N VAL A 785 -18.27 0.35 21.49
CA VAL A 785 -17.85 0.10 22.88
C VAL A 785 -18.42 1.19 23.76
N LEU A 786 -19.16 0.80 24.79
CA LEU A 786 -19.75 1.73 25.74
C LEU A 786 -18.89 1.85 27.00
N ASP A 787 -18.71 3.06 27.53
CA ASP A 787 -18.07 3.28 28.83
C ASP A 787 -18.96 2.74 29.97
N GLY A 788 -18.42 1.86 30.82
CA GLY A 788 -19.20 1.17 31.83
C GLY A 788 -19.74 2.06 32.96
N THR A 789 -19.15 3.24 33.16
CA THR A 789 -19.69 4.23 34.11
C THR A 789 -20.73 5.07 33.41
N THR A 790 -20.48 5.40 32.15
CA THR A 790 -21.15 6.47 31.42
C THR A 790 -21.98 6.07 30.21
N GLY A 791 -22.23 4.81 29.91
CA GLY A 791 -23.23 4.38 28.93
C GLY A 791 -23.07 4.91 27.49
N LEU A 792 -22.03 5.69 27.20
CA LEU A 792 -21.77 6.30 25.90
C LEU A 792 -20.80 5.47 25.07
N PRO A 793 -20.85 5.61 23.75
CA PRO A 793 -19.77 5.24 22.87
C PRO A 793 -18.48 5.92 23.33
N GLN A 794 -17.46 5.10 23.56
CA GLN A 794 -16.11 5.59 23.68
C GLN A 794 -15.71 6.18 22.34
N ILE A 795 -15.11 7.37 22.38
CA ILE A 795 -14.57 8.03 21.20
C ILE A 795 -13.07 8.17 21.38
N ARG A 796 -12.33 7.93 20.30
CA ARG A 796 -10.92 8.26 20.21
C ARG A 796 -10.71 9.24 19.06
N LEU A 797 -9.77 10.15 19.22
CA LEU A 797 -9.32 10.99 18.11
C LEU A 797 -8.28 10.21 17.31
N GLU A 798 -8.48 10.13 16.00
CA GLU A 798 -7.50 9.59 15.07
C GLU A 798 -7.19 10.65 14.02
N ASN A 799 -5.95 11.14 14.02
CA ASN A 799 -5.51 12.22 13.12
C ASN A 799 -6.39 13.48 13.16
N GLY A 800 -6.99 13.77 14.31
CA GLY A 800 -7.89 14.90 14.55
C GLY A 800 -9.34 14.67 14.19
N VAL A 801 -9.70 13.45 13.78
CA VAL A 801 -11.08 13.03 13.48
C VAL A 801 -11.62 12.21 14.66
N PRO A 802 -12.78 12.56 15.23
CA PRO A 802 -13.46 11.73 16.22
C PRO A 802 -13.92 10.40 15.61
N MET A 803 -13.45 9.29 16.16
CA MET A 803 -13.80 7.93 15.76
C MET A 803 -14.52 7.22 16.90
N ILE A 804 -15.65 6.58 16.60
CA ILE A 804 -16.30 5.66 17.54
C ILE A 804 -15.39 4.45 17.75
N VAL A 805 -15.09 4.12 18.99
CA VAL A 805 -14.43 2.88 19.35
C VAL A 805 -15.45 1.75 19.21
N ARG A 806 -15.13 0.75 18.39
CA ARG A 806 -15.98 -0.43 18.17
C ARG A 806 -15.33 -1.68 18.75
N GLY A 807 -16.18 -2.60 19.19
CA GLY A 807 -15.83 -3.94 19.58
C GLY A 807 -15.37 -4.74 18.37
N ALA A 808 -14.89 -5.96 18.61
CA ALA A 808 -14.37 -6.80 17.54
C ALA A 808 -15.51 -7.27 16.61
N PRO A 809 -15.36 -7.18 15.28
CA PRO A 809 -16.36 -7.67 14.34
C PRO A 809 -16.36 -9.21 14.27
N LEU A 810 -17.44 -9.78 13.73
CA LEU A 810 -17.52 -11.22 13.45
C LEU A 810 -16.62 -11.61 12.27
N VAL A 811 -16.53 -10.74 11.26
CA VAL A 811 -15.62 -10.85 10.13
C VAL A 811 -14.55 -9.79 10.30
N GLU A 812 -13.31 -10.23 10.49
CA GLU A 812 -12.14 -9.37 10.39
C GLU A 812 -11.90 -9.15 8.89
N ALA A 813 -11.78 -7.92 8.40
CA ALA A 813 -11.55 -7.63 6.98
C ALA A 813 -10.07 -7.34 6.66
N SER A 814 -9.22 -7.29 7.69
CA SER A 814 -7.78 -7.12 7.56
C SER A 814 -7.06 -8.47 7.42
N SER A 815 -6.06 -8.54 6.53
CA SER A 815 -5.12 -9.67 6.47
C SER A 815 -4.00 -9.57 7.52
N GLY A 816 -3.82 -8.39 8.11
CA GLY A 816 -2.71 -8.03 8.97
C GLY A 816 -1.44 -7.70 8.19
N PHE A 817 -0.91 -6.50 8.38
CA PHE A 817 0.34 -6.06 7.74
C PHE A 817 1.56 -6.95 8.09
N ALA A 818 1.60 -7.49 9.32
CA ALA A 818 2.76 -8.22 9.82
C ALA A 818 2.83 -9.69 9.36
N ASN A 819 1.69 -10.37 9.27
CA ASN A 819 1.59 -11.80 8.99
C ASN A 819 0.79 -12.14 7.72
N SER A 820 0.00 -11.20 7.20
CA SER A 820 -0.83 -11.35 5.99
C SER A 820 -1.60 -12.67 5.98
N ALA A 821 -2.17 -13.05 7.13
CA ALA A 821 -2.94 -14.27 7.27
C ALA A 821 -4.24 -14.17 6.46
N GLY A 822 -4.75 -15.31 5.98
CA GLY A 822 -6.03 -15.30 5.28
C GLY A 822 -7.18 -14.89 6.21
N ILE A 823 -8.05 -14.08 5.65
CA ILE A 823 -9.06 -13.31 6.36
C ILE A 823 -10.13 -14.23 6.94
N ALA A 824 -10.52 -15.27 6.20
CA ALA A 824 -11.44 -16.28 6.70
C ALA A 824 -10.93 -16.93 8.00
N ARG A 825 -9.63 -17.21 8.13
CA ARG A 825 -9.06 -17.85 9.33
C ARG A 825 -8.94 -16.91 10.53
N LYS A 826 -8.88 -15.60 10.29
CA LYS A 826 -8.91 -14.56 11.34
C LYS A 826 -10.32 -14.19 11.78
N SER A 827 -11.32 -14.56 10.99
CA SER A 827 -12.72 -14.19 11.26
C SER A 827 -13.36 -15.13 12.27
N ARG A 828 -14.01 -14.56 13.28
CA ARG A 828 -14.72 -15.31 14.30
C ARG A 828 -15.94 -16.04 13.74
N LEU A 829 -16.57 -15.49 12.71
CA LEU A 829 -17.64 -16.12 11.95
C LEU A 829 -17.22 -17.50 11.41
N THR A 830 -16.01 -17.63 10.87
CA THR A 830 -15.48 -18.91 10.37
C THR A 830 -15.31 -19.91 11.50
N GLU A 831 -14.76 -19.50 12.65
CA GLU A 831 -14.59 -20.42 13.78
C GLU A 831 -15.93 -21.02 14.23
N ILE A 832 -16.98 -20.19 14.27
CA ILE A 832 -18.33 -20.61 14.65
C ILE A 832 -18.93 -21.56 13.60
N LEU A 833 -18.88 -21.18 12.32
CA LEU A 833 -19.52 -21.93 11.22
C LEU A 833 -18.75 -23.20 10.81
N PHE A 834 -17.50 -23.33 11.23
CA PHE A 834 -16.72 -24.56 11.06
C PHE A 834 -16.61 -25.38 12.35
N GLY A 835 -16.93 -24.80 13.51
CA GLY A 835 -16.73 -25.45 14.82
C GLY A 835 -15.25 -25.62 15.18
N GLU A 836 -14.38 -24.71 14.73
CA GLU A 836 -12.93 -24.87 14.79
C GLU A 836 -12.24 -23.62 15.35
N THR A 837 -11.27 -23.83 16.24
CA THR A 837 -10.42 -22.74 16.75
C THR A 837 -9.28 -22.47 15.76
N LEU A 838 -9.28 -21.27 15.18
CA LEU A 838 -8.33 -20.79 14.17
C LEU A 838 -7.55 -19.59 14.73
N LEU A 839 -7.38 -18.54 13.94
CA LEU A 839 -6.55 -17.37 14.23
C LEU A 839 -7.39 -16.14 14.64
N ALA A 840 -8.66 -16.33 15.00
CA ALA A 840 -9.47 -15.21 15.48
C ALA A 840 -8.86 -14.59 16.73
N GLY A 841 -8.84 -13.26 16.78
CA GLY A 841 -8.28 -12.51 17.90
C GLY A 841 -8.98 -12.82 19.22
N ALA A 842 -8.25 -12.73 20.33
CA ALA A 842 -8.83 -12.96 21.66
C ALA A 842 -10.02 -12.04 21.94
N GLY A 843 -9.94 -10.76 21.54
CA GLY A 843 -11.04 -9.81 21.64
C GLY A 843 -12.29 -10.26 20.89
N ALA A 844 -12.15 -10.80 19.67
CA ALA A 844 -13.29 -11.32 18.89
C ALA A 844 -13.96 -12.52 19.57
N ARG A 845 -13.20 -13.41 20.22
CA ARG A 845 -13.77 -14.54 20.98
C ARG A 845 -14.42 -14.12 22.30
N THR A 846 -13.93 -13.06 22.92
CA THR A 846 -14.55 -12.47 24.12
C THR A 846 -15.87 -11.80 23.77
N GLU A 847 -15.89 -11.01 22.70
CA GLU A 847 -17.09 -10.33 22.23
C GLU A 847 -18.14 -11.32 21.71
N HIS A 848 -17.70 -12.33 20.95
CA HIS A 848 -18.55 -13.34 20.35
C HIS A 848 -18.20 -14.74 20.88
N PRO A 849 -18.65 -15.10 22.09
CA PRO A 849 -18.35 -16.39 22.71
C PRO A 849 -18.92 -17.57 21.90
N ASN A 850 -18.52 -18.79 22.26
CA ASN A 850 -19.05 -19.98 21.58
C ASN A 850 -20.58 -20.05 21.76
N PRO A 851 -21.35 -20.21 20.67
CA PRO A 851 -22.79 -20.31 20.76
C PRO A 851 -23.21 -21.60 21.48
N ALA A 852 -24.36 -21.57 22.14
CA ALA A 852 -24.92 -22.75 22.80
C ALA A 852 -25.36 -23.84 21.80
N LEU A 853 -25.79 -23.43 20.60
CA LEU A 853 -26.12 -24.33 19.50
C LEU A 853 -24.90 -24.50 18.59
N ASP A 854 -24.63 -25.73 18.14
CA ASP A 854 -23.57 -26.00 17.18
C ASP A 854 -23.96 -25.51 15.77
N HIS A 855 -23.21 -24.54 15.25
CA HIS A 855 -23.41 -23.97 13.93
C HIS A 855 -22.58 -24.68 12.84
N SER A 856 -21.66 -25.58 13.23
CA SER A 856 -20.69 -26.19 12.32
C SER A 856 -21.31 -27.06 11.21
N SER A 857 -22.54 -27.52 11.42
CA SER A 857 -23.30 -28.37 10.48
C SER A 857 -24.36 -27.62 9.69
N MET A 858 -24.54 -26.33 9.92
CA MET A 858 -25.65 -25.57 9.32
C MET A 858 -25.42 -25.20 7.86
N LEU A 859 -24.16 -24.96 7.47
CA LEU A 859 -23.76 -24.70 6.09
C LEU A 859 -23.21 -25.95 5.43
N ASN A 860 -23.64 -26.19 4.19
CA ASN A 860 -23.09 -27.26 3.38
C ASN A 860 -21.71 -26.89 2.79
N LEU A 861 -21.07 -27.80 2.08
CA LEU A 861 -19.71 -27.59 1.56
C LEU A 861 -19.61 -26.39 0.59
N ALA A 862 -20.54 -26.24 -0.36
CA ALA A 862 -20.52 -25.12 -1.31
C ALA A 862 -20.79 -23.76 -0.65
N GLU A 863 -21.68 -23.71 0.34
CA GLU A 863 -21.96 -22.49 1.11
C GLU A 863 -20.74 -22.05 1.93
N LYS A 864 -20.04 -23.01 2.55
CA LYS A 864 -18.78 -22.74 3.26
C LYS A 864 -17.70 -22.22 2.32
N ARG A 865 -17.57 -22.81 1.12
CA ARG A 865 -16.66 -22.34 0.08
C ARG A 865 -16.95 -20.88 -0.28
N LEU A 866 -18.20 -20.57 -0.59
CA LEU A 866 -18.63 -19.23 -1.00
C LEU A 866 -18.31 -18.18 0.07
N LEU A 867 -18.63 -18.49 1.34
CA LEU A 867 -18.38 -17.57 2.45
C LEU A 867 -16.88 -17.31 2.65
N VAL A 868 -16.06 -18.36 2.59
CA VAL A 868 -14.61 -18.27 2.75
C VAL A 868 -13.97 -17.48 1.60
N GLU A 869 -14.38 -17.73 0.36
CA GLU A 869 -13.90 -16.95 -0.80
C GLU A 869 -14.26 -15.48 -0.65
N TRP A 870 -15.49 -15.15 -0.23
CA TRP A 870 -15.90 -13.76 0.04
C TRP A 870 -15.05 -13.09 1.13
N MET A 871 -14.85 -13.75 2.28
CA MET A 871 -14.02 -13.20 3.36
C MET A 871 -12.57 -13.02 2.90
N ASP A 872 -11.97 -14.00 2.23
CA ASP A 872 -10.58 -13.93 1.76
C ASP A 872 -10.35 -12.87 0.67
N LEU A 873 -11.40 -12.44 -0.04
CA LEU A 873 -11.37 -11.29 -0.96
C LEU A 873 -11.50 -9.93 -0.25
N GLY A 874 -11.60 -9.91 1.09
CA GLY A 874 -11.73 -8.71 1.90
C GLY A 874 -13.12 -8.49 2.47
N GLY A 875 -14.06 -9.44 2.35
CA GLY A 875 -15.41 -9.26 2.88
C GLY A 875 -16.17 -8.12 2.20
N GLN A 876 -15.99 -7.96 0.89
CA GLN A 876 -16.55 -6.83 0.12
C GLN A 876 -18.07 -6.91 0.03
N TYR A 877 -18.73 -5.76 0.15
CA TYR A 877 -20.14 -5.60 -0.17
C TYR A 877 -20.35 -5.77 -1.68
N TYR A 878 -19.51 -5.11 -2.49
CA TYR A 878 -19.63 -5.07 -3.94
C TYR A 878 -18.28 -5.16 -4.63
N ASN A 879 -18.17 -6.08 -5.60
CA ASN A 879 -16.91 -6.51 -6.19
C ASN A 879 -16.88 -6.43 -7.74
N ASP A 880 -18.00 -6.08 -8.40
CA ASP A 880 -18.01 -5.79 -9.84
C ASP A 880 -18.52 -4.37 -10.08
N PRO A 881 -17.67 -3.37 -10.34
CA PRO A 881 -18.10 -1.96 -10.45
C PRO A 881 -19.08 -1.69 -11.60
N PHE A 882 -19.29 -2.64 -12.53
CA PHE A 882 -20.13 -2.48 -13.71
C PHE A 882 -21.47 -3.20 -13.62
N ASP A 883 -21.81 -3.79 -12.47
CA ASP A 883 -23.10 -4.44 -12.33
C ASP A 883 -24.25 -3.44 -12.11
N PRO A 884 -25.17 -3.24 -13.09
CA PRO A 884 -26.24 -2.25 -12.95
C PRO A 884 -27.22 -2.57 -11.81
N ALA A 885 -27.18 -3.78 -11.27
CA ALA A 885 -28.03 -4.25 -10.17
C ALA A 885 -27.28 -4.45 -8.83
N GLY A 886 -25.96 -4.32 -8.80
CA GLY A 886 -25.15 -4.84 -7.69
C GLY A 886 -24.63 -3.82 -6.68
N GLY A 887 -24.75 -2.52 -6.97
CA GLY A 887 -24.24 -1.46 -6.08
C GLY A 887 -25.04 -1.26 -4.78
N VAL A 888 -24.45 -0.54 -3.83
CA VAL A 888 -25.14 0.01 -2.66
C VAL A 888 -26.40 0.75 -3.13
N ARG A 889 -27.56 0.42 -2.56
CA ARG A 889 -28.81 1.09 -2.93
C ARG A 889 -28.67 2.58 -2.61
N SER A 890 -28.83 3.43 -3.62
CA SER A 890 -28.75 4.87 -3.40
C SER A 890 -29.93 5.31 -2.55
N VAL A 891 -29.65 5.71 -1.31
CA VAL A 891 -30.67 6.14 -0.35
C VAL A 891 -31.00 7.61 -0.63
N ASN A 892 -31.75 7.86 -1.70
CA ASN A 892 -31.96 9.20 -2.28
C ASN A 892 -32.57 10.24 -1.31
N GLY A 893 -33.21 9.80 -0.23
CA GLY A 893 -33.83 10.69 0.75
C GLY A 893 -33.03 10.95 2.04
N LEU A 894 -32.01 10.13 2.33
CA LEU A 894 -31.13 10.32 3.49
C LEU A 894 -29.87 11.11 3.11
N SER A 895 -30.03 12.33 2.59
CA SER A 895 -28.89 13.19 2.23
C SER A 895 -28.41 14.05 3.39
N GLU A 896 -27.11 14.38 3.39
CA GLU A 896 -26.51 15.30 4.36
C GLU A 896 -27.22 16.66 4.34
N THR A 897 -27.55 17.19 3.17
CA THR A 897 -28.27 18.46 3.03
C THR A 897 -29.64 18.44 3.72
N VAL A 898 -30.42 17.36 3.56
CA VAL A 898 -31.72 17.23 4.25
C VAL A 898 -31.51 17.04 5.74
N PHE A 899 -30.49 16.27 6.13
CA PHE A 899 -30.11 16.11 7.52
C PHE A 899 -29.79 17.47 8.16
N GLU A 900 -28.85 18.23 7.62
CA GLU A 900 -28.42 19.55 8.10
C GLU A 900 -29.57 20.52 8.28
N THR A 901 -30.46 20.59 7.31
CA THR A 901 -31.53 21.60 7.28
C THR A 901 -32.74 21.21 8.12
N THR A 902 -33.00 19.91 8.31
CA THR A 902 -34.27 19.42 8.86
C THR A 902 -34.10 18.57 10.10
N ILE A 903 -33.11 17.67 10.12
CA ILE A 903 -32.94 16.65 11.17
C ILE A 903 -31.96 17.12 12.24
N HIS A 904 -30.83 17.68 11.83
CA HIS A 904 -29.80 18.20 12.72
C HIS A 904 -30.35 19.24 13.72
N PRO A 905 -31.24 20.19 13.34
CA PRO A 905 -31.86 21.11 14.31
C PRO A 905 -32.75 20.40 15.33
N ILE A 906 -33.44 19.33 14.93
CA ILE A 906 -34.25 18.49 15.84
C ILE A 906 -33.31 17.80 16.81
N LEU A 907 -32.32 17.05 16.33
CA LEU A 907 -31.35 16.34 17.18
C LEU A 907 -30.61 17.30 18.11
N ARG A 908 -30.28 18.50 17.65
CA ARG A 908 -29.68 19.53 18.50
C ARG A 908 -30.62 20.05 19.59
N SER A 909 -31.90 20.23 19.29
CA SER A 909 -32.87 20.81 20.24
C SER A 909 -33.51 19.79 21.17
N THR A 910 -33.67 18.53 20.73
CA THR A 910 -34.29 17.46 21.51
C THR A 910 -33.26 16.59 22.21
N CYS A 911 -32.12 16.30 21.56
CA CYS A 911 -31.12 15.36 22.07
C CYS A 911 -29.90 16.08 22.66
N ALA A 912 -29.35 17.10 21.97
CA ALA A 912 -28.11 17.77 22.37
C ALA A 912 -28.28 18.87 23.42
N ALA A 913 -29.44 19.51 23.49
CA ALA A 913 -29.72 20.62 24.40
C ALA A 913 -29.64 20.24 25.90
N SER A 914 -29.59 18.94 26.20
CA SER A 914 -29.66 18.42 27.58
C SER A 914 -28.83 17.16 27.82
N CYS A 915 -28.61 16.31 26.80
CA CYS A 915 -27.95 15.01 26.98
C CYS A 915 -26.77 14.80 26.02
N HIS A 916 -26.95 14.90 24.71
CA HIS A 916 -26.00 14.44 23.67
C HIS A 916 -25.14 15.58 23.06
N MET A 917 -24.22 16.16 23.84
CA MET A 917 -23.36 17.28 23.38
C MET A 917 -22.11 16.84 22.61
N ALA A 918 -21.57 17.75 21.81
CA ALA A 918 -20.62 17.44 20.75
C ALA A 918 -19.12 17.40 21.09
N VAL A 919 -18.77 17.72 22.32
CA VAL A 919 -17.37 17.85 22.73
C VAL A 919 -17.24 17.40 24.17
N GLY A 920 -16.27 16.52 24.43
CA GLY A 920 -15.59 16.52 25.71
C GLY A 920 -14.80 17.82 25.78
N SER A 921 -15.42 18.89 26.30
CA SER A 921 -14.77 20.20 26.43
C SER A 921 -14.40 20.46 27.88
N ASP A 922 -13.26 21.11 28.03
CA ASP A 922 -12.63 21.61 29.26
C ASP A 922 -13.45 22.70 29.99
N GLU A 923 -14.75 22.84 29.68
CA GLU A 923 -15.70 23.69 30.39
C GLU A 923 -16.42 22.88 31.47
N ALA A 924 -16.64 23.51 32.63
CA ALA A 924 -17.26 22.86 33.78
C ALA A 924 -18.65 22.32 33.40
N THR A 925 -18.78 20.99 33.43
CA THR A 925 -20.04 20.27 33.23
C THR A 925 -21.10 20.78 34.21
N PRO A 926 -22.30 21.18 33.76
CA PRO A 926 -23.39 21.53 34.67
C PRO A 926 -23.67 20.41 35.67
N THR A 927 -23.82 20.74 36.94
CA THR A 927 -24.05 19.76 38.01
C THR A 927 -25.35 19.00 37.74
N GLY A 928 -25.25 17.69 37.47
CA GLY A 928 -26.40 16.83 37.16
C GLY A 928 -26.55 16.43 35.69
N THR A 929 -25.76 16.98 34.76
CA THR A 929 -25.64 16.47 33.39
C THR A 929 -24.44 15.55 33.32
N ALA A 930 -24.65 14.26 33.44
CA ALA A 930 -23.60 13.29 33.20
C ALA A 930 -23.68 12.85 31.73
N PHE A 931 -22.53 12.75 31.05
CA PHE A 931 -22.39 12.15 29.71
C PHE A 931 -23.03 10.73 29.68
N ARG A 932 -23.25 10.17 30.87
CA ARG A 932 -23.60 8.85 31.38
C ARG A 932 -24.58 7.89 30.66
N ASP A 933 -25.25 8.23 29.57
CA ASP A 933 -26.23 7.31 28.94
C ASP A 933 -26.40 7.44 27.41
N ASN A 934 -25.42 7.99 26.68
CA ASN A 934 -25.67 8.55 25.35
C ASN A 934 -25.02 7.76 24.20
N ARG A 935 -25.76 6.83 23.55
CA ARG A 935 -25.39 6.17 22.27
C ARG A 935 -25.26 7.08 21.05
N PHE A 936 -25.48 8.37 21.22
CA PHE A 936 -25.47 9.38 20.15
C PHE A 936 -24.48 10.47 20.56
N VAL A 937 -23.35 10.53 19.85
CA VAL A 937 -22.44 11.68 19.95
C VAL A 937 -22.54 12.41 18.64
N LEU A 938 -23.15 13.59 18.69
CA LEU A 938 -22.91 14.58 17.65
C LEU A 938 -21.41 14.87 17.69
N THR A 939 -20.68 14.62 16.62
CA THR A 939 -19.29 15.03 16.40
C THR A 939 -19.08 16.55 16.49
N GLY A 940 -20.15 17.35 16.41
CA GLY A 940 -20.09 18.82 16.40
C GLY A 940 -19.88 19.42 15.03
N SER A 941 -19.75 18.57 14.02
CA SER A 941 -19.80 18.90 12.60
C SER A 941 -21.04 18.25 11.98
N ALA A 942 -21.73 18.96 11.10
CA ALA A 942 -22.91 18.43 10.44
C ALA A 942 -22.65 17.12 9.68
N GLU A 943 -21.54 17.04 8.94
CA GLU A 943 -21.10 15.86 8.21
C GLU A 943 -20.89 14.63 9.12
N GLY A 944 -20.14 14.80 10.21
CA GLY A 944 -19.92 13.73 11.16
C GLY A 944 -21.21 13.30 11.87
N ASP A 945 -22.09 14.27 12.18
CA ASP A 945 -23.38 14.02 12.82
C ASP A 945 -24.33 13.28 11.88
N PHE A 946 -24.29 13.59 10.59
CA PHE A 946 -25.00 12.88 9.54
C PHE A 946 -24.54 11.43 9.45
N ASN A 947 -23.23 11.18 9.34
CA ASN A 947 -22.66 9.85 9.24
C ASN A 947 -22.98 8.98 10.48
N VAL A 948 -22.88 9.56 11.69
CA VAL A 948 -23.30 8.89 12.93
C VAL A 948 -24.79 8.56 12.90
N THR A 949 -25.63 9.48 12.44
CA THR A 949 -27.08 9.28 12.36
C THR A 949 -27.46 8.17 11.38
N LEU A 950 -26.78 8.06 10.23
CA LEU A 950 -27.00 6.97 9.28
C LEU A 950 -26.72 5.60 9.88
N SER A 951 -25.69 5.48 10.72
CA SER A 951 -25.34 4.22 11.39
C SER A 951 -26.39 3.73 12.40
N MET A 952 -27.36 4.58 12.77
CA MET A 952 -28.47 4.22 13.67
C MET A 952 -29.73 3.75 12.94
N ILE A 953 -29.70 3.78 11.60
CA ILE A 953 -30.79 3.36 10.74
C ILE A 953 -30.45 1.94 10.23
N SER A 954 -31.02 0.92 10.86
CA SER A 954 -30.88 -0.48 10.44
C SER A 954 -31.98 -0.94 9.47
N ASP A 955 -33.11 -0.24 9.41
CA ASP A 955 -34.24 -0.55 8.52
C ASP A 955 -34.93 0.75 8.06
N THR A 956 -34.56 1.22 6.87
CA THR A 956 -35.19 2.39 6.25
C THR A 956 -36.69 2.20 5.99
N CYS A 957 -37.18 0.96 5.86
CA CYS A 957 -38.59 0.65 5.60
C CYS A 957 -39.44 0.55 6.87
N ASN A 958 -38.81 0.38 8.04
CA ASN A 958 -39.47 0.43 9.33
C ASN A 958 -38.81 1.46 10.24
N ALA A 959 -39.11 2.74 9.99
CA ALA A 959 -38.57 3.86 10.76
C ALA A 959 -38.61 3.61 12.28
N SER A 960 -39.72 3.08 12.79
CA SER A 960 -39.95 2.89 14.23
C SER A 960 -39.03 1.88 14.91
N SER A 961 -38.45 0.92 14.19
CA SER A 961 -37.53 -0.07 14.77
C SER A 961 -36.10 0.44 14.90
N ASN A 962 -35.73 1.49 14.17
CA ASN A 962 -34.37 2.05 14.19
C ASN A 962 -34.03 2.66 15.53
N TYR A 963 -32.76 2.52 15.97
CA TYR A 963 -32.30 3.06 17.24
C TYR A 963 -32.54 4.56 17.39
N LEU A 964 -32.47 5.30 16.28
CA LEU A 964 -32.73 6.74 16.24
C LEU A 964 -34.13 7.12 16.73
N LEU A 965 -35.10 6.21 16.60
CA LEU A 965 -36.48 6.42 17.05
C LEU A 965 -36.86 5.53 18.24
N SER A 966 -36.54 4.23 18.18
CA SER A 966 -37.02 3.25 19.16
C SER A 966 -36.56 3.56 20.59
N ARG A 967 -35.31 4.03 20.75
CA ARG A 967 -34.73 4.35 22.06
C ARG A 967 -35.30 5.64 22.67
N PRO A 968 -35.22 6.82 22.02
CA PRO A 968 -35.68 8.07 22.64
C PRO A 968 -37.21 8.17 22.78
N SER A 969 -37.95 7.23 22.19
CA SER A 969 -39.41 7.15 22.27
C SER A 969 -39.96 6.33 23.43
N THR A 970 -39.11 5.55 24.11
CA THR A 970 -39.51 4.76 25.29
C THR A 970 -39.13 5.47 26.57
N ALA A 971 -40.07 5.61 27.51
CA ALA A 971 -39.80 6.21 28.82
C ALA A 971 -39.31 5.15 29.83
N PRO A 972 -38.34 5.46 30.69
CA PRO A 972 -37.60 6.73 30.71
C PRO A 972 -36.44 6.74 29.70
N HIS A 973 -36.28 7.84 28.97
CA HIS A 973 -35.06 8.12 28.20
C HIS A 973 -34.61 9.58 28.48
N PRO A 974 -33.36 9.83 28.90
CA PRO A 974 -32.33 8.84 29.25
C PRO A 974 -32.70 8.03 30.50
N LEU A 975 -31.90 7.00 30.83
CA LEU A 975 -32.05 6.24 32.07
C LEU A 975 -32.04 7.21 33.27
N GLY A 976 -33.09 7.18 34.11
CA GLY A 976 -33.27 8.12 35.22
C GLY A 976 -34.18 9.33 34.94
N GLY A 977 -34.68 9.50 33.70
CA GLY A 977 -35.72 10.47 33.36
C GLY A 977 -37.14 10.03 33.77
N THR A 978 -38.16 10.84 33.46
CA THR A 978 -39.58 10.54 33.73
C THR A 978 -40.45 10.44 32.47
N ALA A 979 -39.91 10.77 31.29
CA ALA A 979 -40.62 10.80 30.03
C ALA A 979 -39.72 10.36 28.86
N ALA A 980 -40.33 10.11 27.70
CA ALA A 980 -39.61 9.96 26.44
C ALA A 980 -39.19 11.35 25.91
N VAL A 981 -37.95 11.48 25.45
CA VAL A 981 -37.41 12.73 24.87
C VAL A 981 -37.90 12.94 23.43
N LEU A 982 -38.27 11.86 22.75
CA LEU A 982 -38.86 11.89 21.41
C LEU A 982 -40.14 11.03 21.37
N PRO A 983 -41.26 11.42 22.03
CA PRO A 983 -42.45 10.59 22.11
C PRO A 983 -42.98 10.18 20.73
N VAL A 984 -43.43 8.92 20.62
CA VAL A 984 -44.08 8.39 19.41
C VAL A 984 -45.24 9.31 19.01
N GLY A 985 -45.26 9.75 17.75
CA GLY A 985 -46.30 10.64 17.21
C GLY A 985 -46.07 12.14 17.43
N SER A 986 -45.01 12.55 18.12
CA SER A 986 -44.61 13.97 18.17
C SER A 986 -44.20 14.49 16.79
N ALA A 987 -44.22 15.81 16.58
CA ALA A 987 -43.80 16.42 15.32
C ALA A 987 -42.34 16.10 14.98
N ALA A 988 -41.45 16.12 15.99
CA ALA A 988 -40.05 15.74 15.85
C ALA A 988 -39.88 14.25 15.50
N TYR A 989 -40.57 13.34 16.21
CA TYR A 989 -40.58 11.92 15.89
C TYR A 989 -41.05 11.67 14.46
N THR A 990 -42.17 12.29 14.08
CA THR A 990 -42.78 12.11 12.76
C THR A 990 -41.88 12.63 11.65
N THR A 991 -41.19 13.75 11.88
CA THR A 991 -40.24 14.32 10.91
C THR A 991 -39.05 13.39 10.68
N ILE A 992 -38.45 12.88 11.75
CA ILE A 992 -37.34 11.91 11.66
C ILE A 992 -37.84 10.59 11.04
N ALA A 993 -39.02 10.10 11.43
CA ALA A 993 -39.59 8.87 10.88
C ALA A 993 -39.87 8.97 9.38
N ASN A 994 -40.42 10.09 8.94
CA ASN A 994 -40.66 10.36 7.52
C ASN A 994 -39.34 10.45 6.76
N TRP A 995 -38.32 11.09 7.33
CA TRP A 995 -36.99 11.13 6.74
C TRP A 995 -36.39 9.74 6.60
N ILE A 996 -36.37 8.91 7.66
CA ILE A 996 -35.91 7.51 7.58
C ILE A 996 -36.66 6.75 6.47
N ALA A 997 -37.99 6.88 6.43
CA ALA A 997 -38.85 6.21 5.45
C ALA A 997 -38.60 6.65 3.99
N THR A 998 -37.99 7.82 3.76
CA THR A 998 -37.56 8.21 2.41
C THR A 998 -36.43 7.33 1.86
N GLY A 999 -35.69 6.65 2.74
CA GLY A 999 -34.64 5.72 2.34
C GLY A 999 -35.12 4.34 1.88
N CYS A 1000 -36.39 4.00 2.13
CA CYS A 1000 -37.00 2.74 1.70
C CYS A 1000 -37.39 2.73 0.20
N ARG A 1001 -37.36 3.90 -0.45
CA ARG A 1001 -37.96 4.11 -1.77
C ARG A 1001 -36.97 4.01 -2.92
#